data_AF-A0A935JV15-F1
#
_entry.id   AF-A0A935JV15-F1
#
_cell.length_a   1.000
_cell.length_b   1.000
_cell.length_c   1.000
_cell.angle_alpha   90.00
_cell.angle_beta   90.00
_cell.angle_gamma   90.00
#
_symmetry.space_group_name_H-M   'P 1'
#
loop_
_entity.id
_entity.type
_entity.pdbx_description
1 polymer ?
#
loop_
_entity_poly.entity_id
_entity_poly.type
_entity_poly.pdbx_seq_one_letter_code
_entity_poly.pdbx_strand_id
1 'polypeptide(L)'
;MSSRPFLYKLLGVLFLAATCSAAGFAQNVKRVVVVKVDGLPAYYVDQFVKQRDAATGKSVLPWFDEIFYKNGSRVSNFYTRGISLSAPSWSMLDTGQHLQIKGNIEYDRLTKHGYDYLYIVPYYVRYLFKKKADMPAVEVLDQLSIPLMCDAFPYDKRYTSQQLYQRGNSWENLASGFVNLYPGKPKDFVDEWSIGLDFLNITINQAERDVVDKVVTMPELNYLDYFTGYFDHVSHSNNDTASRLAGLKALDRTIGRMWVAIQSSSRADETAMVLVSDHGFNSEEKVYSQGFNLVNLFRSAAGGGHHVVTKQRMMSDYSIKAIYPFAPIVTNPSKESYYLKDQSGQYPTALVDLDGNERASIHLRQNDLNILQILLQQLKVKGLLQPKQTAAADLFFQIVNKHRRGWQETATQLSEEMNALHRSIEKQEKIIAAQPDKFTPEDYAHGIDKEARRVYALAELAKRSETDYRKYIAILNNLINLKRETFDAKNLKIEDVIAPEAMGGQNSVFDLQNYVVGLSPNGLALNADQKLDLDKSFRRIDYLDLLHKQKVRSNVQAEVSSRPVDFTAVRIPQDVLADALPPELRSSEDAIWLYGGFDKQALILTRVDADGGQSYRYMPISALRQDAGGKVTFTKQKWADGFPLKYFEDKDLSVADREAWVNDWHGEVEWLRATHKTIYSNAIIGLNEQIDRHMLPGDDRAAISNDERLMRRFRHRQRDMTRVDMLILAANHWNFNVTGFNPGGNHGSYFRVSTNSTLMFAGGSKTGIPRGLLIEEPYDNLSFMPTVLRLMGKVDDQGRPTPELQERGFHPFPGRMITEITKTK
;
A
#
# COMPACT_ATOMS: atom_id res chain seq x y z
N MET A 1 17.77 -28.64 71.09
CA MET A 1 16.38 -28.16 70.84
C MET A 1 16.45 -26.85 70.07
N SER A 2 16.24 -26.89 68.75
CA SER A 2 16.05 -25.68 67.94
C SER A 2 15.26 -26.07 66.70
N SER A 3 13.95 -25.94 66.81
CA SER A 3 12.98 -26.06 65.74
C SER A 3 13.03 -24.81 64.87
N ARG A 4 13.69 -24.86 63.71
CA ARG A 4 13.52 -23.90 62.59
C ARG A 4 14.30 -24.37 61.33
N PRO A 5 13.75 -25.30 60.53
CA PRO A 5 14.07 -25.28 59.10
C PRO A 5 12.83 -25.39 58.18
N PHE A 6 11.62 -25.44 58.73
CA PHE A 6 10.41 -25.66 57.91
C PHE A 6 9.75 -24.36 57.43
N LEU A 7 9.90 -23.25 58.16
CA LEU A 7 9.21 -21.98 57.84
C LEU A 7 9.81 -21.26 56.61
N TYR A 8 11.12 -21.41 56.36
CA TYR A 8 11.79 -20.74 55.22
C TYR A 8 11.58 -21.47 53.89
N LYS A 9 11.33 -22.79 53.90
CA LYS A 9 10.98 -23.53 52.68
C LYS A 9 9.53 -23.28 52.25
N LEU A 10 8.61 -23.07 53.20
CA LEU A 10 7.22 -22.75 52.88
C LEU A 10 7.05 -21.32 52.34
N LEU A 11 7.81 -20.35 52.88
CA LEU A 11 7.83 -18.97 52.36
C LEU A 11 8.52 -18.87 50.98
N GLY A 12 9.57 -19.65 50.71
CA GLY A 12 10.20 -19.70 49.39
C GLY A 12 9.32 -20.32 48.29
N VAL A 13 8.49 -21.31 48.63
CA VAL A 13 7.53 -21.92 47.70
C VAL A 13 6.29 -21.04 47.49
N LEU A 14 5.83 -20.32 48.52
CA LEU A 14 4.75 -19.34 48.36
C LEU A 14 5.19 -18.09 47.59
N PHE A 15 6.46 -17.68 47.67
CA PHE A 15 6.97 -16.55 46.88
C PHE A 15 7.26 -16.90 45.41
N LEU A 16 7.66 -18.15 45.10
CA LEU A 16 7.71 -18.64 43.72
C LEU A 16 6.32 -18.96 43.13
N ALA A 17 5.35 -19.35 43.95
CA ALA A 17 3.96 -19.50 43.50
C ALA A 17 3.25 -18.15 43.29
N ALA A 18 3.70 -17.09 43.97
CA ALA A 18 3.18 -15.74 43.81
C ALA A 18 3.84 -14.92 42.69
N THR A 19 4.96 -15.37 42.10
CA THR A 19 5.67 -14.65 41.02
C THR A 19 5.54 -15.28 39.63
N CYS A 20 4.82 -16.38 39.45
CA CYS A 20 4.62 -17.04 38.16
C CYS A 20 3.14 -17.29 37.78
N SER A 21 2.22 -16.45 38.26
CA SER A 21 0.81 -16.51 37.84
C SER A 21 0.20 -15.11 37.70
N ALA A 22 0.90 -14.22 37.01
CA ALA A 22 0.24 -13.24 36.15
C ALA A 22 0.08 -13.85 34.76
N ALA A 23 -0.56 -15.02 34.69
CA ALA A 23 -1.28 -15.37 33.46
C ALA A 23 -2.41 -14.34 33.40
N GLY A 24 -2.19 -13.22 32.69
CA GLY A 24 -3.27 -12.31 32.37
C GLY A 24 -4.38 -13.15 31.77
N PHE A 25 -5.48 -13.31 32.51
CA PHE A 25 -6.57 -14.18 32.11
C PHE A 25 -6.96 -13.80 30.67
N ALA A 26 -6.73 -14.69 29.72
CA ALA A 26 -7.25 -14.51 28.38
C ALA A 26 -8.77 -14.35 28.50
N GLN A 27 -9.31 -13.34 27.82
CA GLN A 27 -10.75 -13.24 27.66
C GLN A 27 -11.24 -14.55 27.01
N ASN A 28 -12.41 -15.06 27.41
CA ASN A 28 -12.85 -16.40 27.00
C ASN A 28 -13.45 -16.40 25.59
N VAL A 29 -12.86 -15.65 24.65
CA VAL A 29 -13.24 -15.66 23.23
C VAL A 29 -12.63 -16.91 22.60
N LYS A 30 -13.49 -17.81 22.13
CA LYS A 30 -13.09 -19.06 21.47
C LYS A 30 -13.44 -19.10 19.99
N ARG A 31 -14.31 -18.19 19.54
CA ARG A 31 -14.68 -18.02 18.14
C ARG A 31 -14.82 -16.53 17.82
N VAL A 32 -14.37 -16.13 16.63
CA VAL A 32 -14.53 -14.76 16.11
C VAL A 32 -15.26 -14.77 14.77
N VAL A 33 -16.18 -13.83 14.61
CA VAL A 33 -16.82 -13.48 13.35
C VAL A 33 -16.40 -12.05 12.99
N VAL A 34 -15.62 -11.89 11.92
CA VAL A 34 -15.11 -10.59 11.48
C VAL A 34 -15.94 -10.09 10.30
N VAL A 35 -16.60 -8.94 10.49
CA VAL A 35 -17.33 -8.22 9.44
C VAL A 35 -16.42 -7.13 8.89
N LYS A 36 -15.85 -7.39 7.73
CA LYS A 36 -14.96 -6.51 6.98
C LYS A 36 -15.78 -5.65 6.02
N VAL A 37 -15.72 -4.33 6.16
CA VAL A 37 -16.47 -3.40 5.31
C VAL A 37 -15.50 -2.41 4.68
N ASP A 38 -15.41 -2.41 3.36
CA ASP A 38 -14.57 -1.47 2.61
C ASP A 38 -15.13 -0.05 2.74
N GLY A 39 -14.27 0.92 3.09
CA GLY A 39 -14.56 2.35 3.05
C GLY A 39 -15.74 2.84 3.90
N LEU A 40 -15.93 2.30 5.11
CA LEU A 40 -17.00 2.65 6.05
C LEU A 40 -16.52 3.65 7.12
N PRO A 41 -16.84 4.96 6.98
CA PRO A 41 -16.42 5.98 7.93
C PRO A 41 -17.24 5.94 9.21
N ALA A 42 -16.57 6.13 10.35
CA ALA A 42 -17.24 6.11 11.65
C ALA A 42 -18.32 7.19 11.78
N TYR A 43 -18.12 8.35 11.14
CA TYR A 43 -19.04 9.49 11.25
C TYR A 43 -20.42 9.22 10.62
N TYR A 44 -20.49 8.50 9.49
CA TYR A 44 -21.79 8.15 8.91
C TYR A 44 -22.55 7.18 9.80
N VAL A 45 -21.86 6.17 10.34
CA VAL A 45 -22.49 5.21 11.26
C VAL A 45 -23.03 5.94 12.49
N ASP A 46 -22.23 6.80 13.13
CA ASP A 46 -22.63 7.55 14.33
C ASP A 46 -23.79 8.53 14.06
N GLN A 47 -23.76 9.23 12.92
CA GLN A 47 -24.87 10.10 12.49
C GLN A 47 -26.18 9.32 12.35
N PHE A 48 -26.18 8.23 11.58
CA PHE A 48 -27.41 7.51 11.26
C PHE A 48 -27.90 6.62 12.41
N VAL A 49 -27.03 6.11 13.29
CA VAL A 49 -27.48 5.41 14.50
C VAL A 49 -28.25 6.34 15.45
N LYS A 50 -27.84 7.61 15.54
CA LYS A 50 -28.50 8.61 16.38
C LYS A 50 -29.81 9.11 15.79
N GLN A 51 -29.97 9.04 14.47
CA GLN A 51 -31.21 9.42 13.80
C GLN A 51 -32.33 8.44 14.16
N ARG A 52 -33.48 8.98 14.60
CA ARG A 52 -34.65 8.19 14.98
C ARG A 52 -35.68 8.16 13.85
N ASP A 53 -36.21 6.97 13.59
CA ASP A 53 -37.36 6.76 12.73
C ASP A 53 -38.61 7.30 13.43
N ALA A 54 -39.31 8.23 12.79
CA ALA A 54 -40.45 8.92 13.39
C ALA A 54 -41.64 8.00 13.68
N ALA A 55 -41.78 6.89 12.95
CA ALA A 55 -42.90 5.97 13.12
C ALA A 55 -42.66 4.98 14.28
N THR A 56 -41.41 4.57 14.50
CA THR A 56 -41.06 3.55 15.50
C THR A 56 -40.36 4.09 16.75
N GLY A 57 -39.82 5.31 16.69
CA GLY A 57 -38.96 5.91 17.72
C GLY A 57 -37.58 5.25 17.85
N LYS A 58 -37.28 4.23 17.05
CA LYS A 58 -36.00 3.48 17.08
C LYS A 58 -34.95 4.14 16.19
N SER A 59 -33.68 3.75 16.37
CA SER A 59 -32.62 4.08 15.40
C SER A 59 -33.03 3.67 13.98
N VAL A 60 -32.64 4.45 12.97
CA VAL A 60 -32.77 4.02 11.56
C VAL A 60 -31.78 2.93 11.18
N LEU A 61 -30.77 2.68 12.04
CA LEU A 61 -29.82 1.55 12.03
C LEU A 61 -29.98 0.77 13.35
N PRO A 62 -31.06 0.00 13.52
CA PRO A 62 -31.41 -0.62 14.79
C PRO A 62 -30.43 -1.70 15.26
N TRP A 63 -29.78 -2.43 14.35
CA TRP A 63 -28.84 -3.49 14.73
C TRP A 63 -27.48 -2.93 15.15
N PHE A 64 -26.99 -1.88 14.50
CA PHE A 64 -25.82 -1.15 14.99
C PHE A 64 -26.06 -0.61 16.41
N ASP A 65 -27.22 0.03 16.64
CA ASP A 65 -27.61 0.56 17.95
C ASP A 65 -27.62 -0.55 19.01
N GLU A 66 -28.29 -1.66 18.71
CA GLU A 66 -28.45 -2.77 19.66
C GLU A 66 -27.13 -3.50 19.93
N ILE A 67 -26.37 -3.86 18.90
CA ILE A 67 -25.21 -4.75 19.04
C ILE A 67 -24.00 -3.99 19.56
N PHE A 68 -23.67 -2.84 18.95
CA PHE A 68 -22.41 -2.15 19.22
C PHE A 68 -22.57 -0.96 20.17
N TYR A 69 -23.65 -0.20 20.11
CA TYR A 69 -23.81 1.00 20.95
C TYR A 69 -24.32 0.68 22.34
N LYS A 70 -25.27 -0.26 22.48
CA LYS A 70 -25.80 -0.66 23.80
C LYS A 70 -25.03 -1.84 24.39
N ASN A 71 -24.74 -2.85 23.58
CA ASN A 71 -24.21 -4.13 24.06
C ASN A 71 -22.75 -4.39 23.67
N GLY A 72 -22.07 -3.43 23.05
CA GLY A 72 -20.70 -3.58 22.57
C GLY A 72 -19.78 -2.43 22.96
N SER A 73 -18.60 -2.43 22.36
CA SER A 73 -17.57 -1.41 22.49
C SER A 73 -17.27 -0.81 21.12
N ARG A 74 -17.05 0.50 21.05
CA ARG A 74 -16.74 1.22 19.82
C ARG A 74 -15.54 2.13 19.98
N VAL A 75 -14.65 2.13 18.98
CA VAL A 75 -13.49 3.03 18.92
C VAL A 75 -13.86 4.20 18.03
N SER A 76 -14.02 5.38 18.62
CA SER A 76 -14.43 6.58 17.87
C SER A 76 -13.34 7.14 16.96
N ASN A 77 -12.09 6.94 17.37
CA ASN A 77 -10.91 7.51 16.76
C ASN A 77 -10.02 6.37 16.23
N PHE A 78 -10.56 5.54 15.34
CA PHE A 78 -9.80 4.50 14.64
C PHE A 78 -9.40 5.00 13.26
N TYR A 79 -8.13 4.82 12.88
CA TYR A 79 -7.55 5.41 11.67
C TYR A 79 -6.74 4.43 10.84
N THR A 80 -6.84 4.56 9.52
CA THR A 80 -5.83 3.98 8.62
C THR A 80 -4.48 4.63 8.88
N ARG A 81 -3.46 3.84 9.25
CA ARG A 81 -2.10 4.36 9.54
C ARG A 81 -1.42 4.94 8.31
N GLY A 82 -1.28 4.15 7.25
CA GLY A 82 -0.74 4.57 5.95
C GLY A 82 -1.77 5.30 5.09
N ILE A 83 -1.58 5.24 3.78
CA ILE A 83 -2.52 5.86 2.83
C ILE A 83 -3.89 5.17 2.88
N SER A 84 -4.97 5.94 2.85
CA SER A 84 -6.37 5.45 2.92
C SER A 84 -6.83 4.74 1.64
N LEU A 85 -6.18 3.62 1.29
CA LEU A 85 -6.49 2.79 0.14
C LEU A 85 -6.74 1.35 0.54
N SER A 86 -7.64 0.67 -0.15
CA SER A 86 -8.07 -0.67 0.26
C SER A 86 -6.92 -1.68 0.32
N ALA A 87 -6.13 -1.88 -0.74
CA ALA A 87 -5.09 -2.91 -0.68
C ALA A 87 -4.03 -2.65 0.42
N PRO A 88 -3.43 -1.45 0.52
CA PRO A 88 -2.55 -1.10 1.64
C PRO A 88 -3.21 -1.28 3.02
N SER A 89 -4.43 -0.80 3.19
CA SER A 89 -5.13 -0.79 4.49
C SER A 89 -5.50 -2.20 4.95
N TRP A 90 -6.03 -3.03 4.06
CA TRP A 90 -6.30 -4.44 4.33
C TRP A 90 -5.02 -5.24 4.59
N SER A 91 -3.89 -4.89 3.95
CA SER A 91 -2.62 -5.53 4.26
C SER A 91 -2.24 -5.39 5.73
N MET A 92 -2.44 -4.21 6.33
CA MET A 92 -2.17 -3.99 7.76
C MET A 92 -3.22 -4.66 8.65
N LEU A 93 -4.51 -4.58 8.30
CA LEU A 93 -5.58 -5.19 9.09
C LEU A 93 -5.46 -6.72 9.12
N ASP A 94 -5.16 -7.34 7.99
CA ASP A 94 -5.08 -8.80 7.88
C ASP A 94 -3.74 -9.39 8.29
N THR A 95 -2.68 -8.60 8.45
CA THR A 95 -1.38 -9.11 8.90
C THR A 95 -0.99 -8.62 10.29
N GLY A 96 -1.53 -7.47 10.72
CA GLY A 96 -1.07 -6.74 11.91
C GLY A 96 0.35 -6.20 11.79
N GLN A 97 0.94 -6.20 10.60
CA GLN A 97 2.34 -5.83 10.34
C GLN A 97 2.44 -4.55 9.50
N HIS A 98 3.62 -3.93 9.50
CA HIS A 98 3.91 -2.74 8.70
C HIS A 98 3.71 -2.96 7.19
N LEU A 99 3.44 -1.86 6.48
CA LEU A 99 3.10 -1.82 5.07
C LEU A 99 4.24 -2.35 4.16
N GLN A 100 3.97 -3.48 3.50
CA GLN A 100 4.80 -4.03 2.41
C GLN A 100 4.17 -3.84 1.02
N ILE A 101 2.87 -3.56 0.97
CA ILE A 101 2.08 -3.28 -0.23
C ILE A 101 1.58 -1.83 -0.11
N LYS A 102 2.12 -0.93 -0.92
CA LYS A 102 1.97 0.52 -0.77
C LYS A 102 0.96 1.15 -1.73
N GLY A 103 0.40 0.37 -2.64
CA GLY A 103 -0.65 0.83 -3.56
C GLY A 103 -1.59 -0.29 -3.95
N ASN A 104 -2.67 0.04 -4.64
CA ASN A 104 -3.54 -0.95 -5.29
C ASN A 104 -2.87 -1.58 -6.52
N ILE A 105 -1.94 -0.85 -7.14
CA ILE A 105 -0.99 -1.38 -8.12
C ILE A 105 0.43 -0.87 -7.81
N GLU A 106 1.42 -1.72 -7.99
CA GLU A 106 2.82 -1.35 -7.93
C GLU A 106 3.57 -1.78 -9.18
N TYR A 107 4.67 -1.11 -9.50
CA TYR A 107 5.50 -1.46 -10.66
C TYR A 107 6.93 -1.77 -10.26
N ASP A 108 7.44 -2.93 -10.68
CA ASP A 108 8.87 -3.22 -10.67
C ASP A 108 9.56 -2.39 -11.75
N ARG A 109 10.41 -1.45 -11.34
CA ARG A 109 11.08 -0.53 -12.25
C ARG A 109 12.13 -1.17 -13.17
N LEU A 110 12.61 -2.39 -12.91
CA LEU A 110 13.60 -3.06 -13.76
C LEU A 110 12.95 -3.96 -14.81
N THR A 111 11.79 -4.53 -14.49
CA THR A 111 11.11 -5.52 -15.34
C THR A 111 9.78 -5.04 -15.92
N LYS A 112 9.28 -3.87 -15.48
CA LYS A 112 7.93 -3.35 -15.78
C LYS A 112 6.82 -4.30 -15.30
N HIS A 113 7.13 -5.26 -14.41
CA HIS A 113 6.13 -6.13 -13.82
C HIS A 113 5.17 -5.28 -12.97
N GLY A 114 3.86 -5.40 -13.21
CA GLY A 114 2.84 -4.73 -12.41
C GLY A 114 2.19 -5.70 -11.44
N TYR A 115 2.25 -5.37 -10.17
CA TYR A 115 1.55 -6.05 -9.11
C TYR A 115 0.16 -5.42 -8.95
N ASP A 116 -0.84 -5.94 -9.65
CA ASP A 116 -2.23 -5.50 -9.48
C ASP A 116 -2.91 -6.31 -8.36
N TYR A 117 -3.19 -5.65 -7.25
CA TYR A 117 -3.75 -6.28 -6.06
C TYR A 117 -5.29 -6.33 -6.08
N LEU A 118 -5.93 -5.57 -6.97
CA LEU A 118 -7.38 -5.61 -7.18
C LEU A 118 -7.78 -6.46 -8.40
N TYR A 119 -6.93 -7.41 -8.79
CA TYR A 119 -7.06 -8.26 -9.98
C TYR A 119 -8.10 -9.40 -9.80
N ILE A 120 -9.29 -9.07 -9.30
CA ILE A 120 -10.32 -10.00 -8.79
C ILE A 120 -10.88 -10.93 -9.88
N VAL A 121 -11.38 -10.38 -10.98
CA VAL A 121 -12.01 -11.19 -12.05
C VAL A 121 -11.01 -12.16 -12.70
N PRO A 122 -9.81 -11.73 -13.11
CA PRO A 122 -8.82 -12.66 -13.67
C PRO A 122 -8.29 -13.65 -12.64
N TYR A 123 -8.25 -13.30 -11.36
CA TYR A 123 -7.94 -14.25 -10.29
C TYR A 123 -8.94 -15.41 -10.30
N TYR A 124 -10.26 -15.14 -10.28
CA TYR A 124 -11.26 -16.22 -10.27
C TYR A 124 -11.18 -17.12 -11.50
N VAL A 125 -10.93 -16.55 -12.68
CA VAL A 125 -10.71 -17.36 -13.89
C VAL A 125 -9.49 -18.26 -13.75
N ARG A 126 -8.35 -17.72 -13.27
CA ARG A 126 -7.14 -18.53 -13.03
C ARG A 126 -7.33 -19.56 -11.93
N TYR A 127 -8.11 -19.24 -10.91
CA TYR A 127 -8.47 -20.15 -9.82
C TYR A 127 -9.29 -21.34 -10.33
N LEU A 128 -10.32 -21.08 -11.17
CA LEU A 128 -11.12 -22.11 -11.84
C LEU A 128 -10.25 -23.07 -12.66
N PHE A 129 -9.28 -22.53 -13.41
CA PHE A 129 -8.32 -23.34 -14.17
C PHE A 129 -7.20 -23.95 -13.30
N LYS A 130 -7.31 -23.91 -11.98
CA LYS A 130 -6.32 -24.42 -11.01
C LYS A 130 -4.91 -23.84 -11.17
N LYS A 131 -4.78 -22.65 -11.77
CA LYS A 131 -3.49 -21.96 -12.01
C LYS A 131 -3.10 -21.01 -10.88
N LYS A 132 -4.01 -20.73 -9.94
CA LYS A 132 -3.78 -19.92 -8.75
C LYS A 132 -4.53 -20.53 -7.55
N ALA A 133 -4.00 -20.29 -6.35
CA ALA A 133 -4.68 -20.58 -5.10
C ALA A 133 -5.20 -19.29 -4.44
N ASP A 134 -4.36 -18.26 -4.39
CA ASP A 134 -4.60 -17.04 -3.63
C ASP A 134 -4.53 -15.77 -4.51
N MET A 135 -5.06 -14.66 -3.98
CA MET A 135 -4.97 -13.35 -4.62
C MET A 135 -3.51 -12.86 -4.72
N PRO A 136 -3.15 -12.03 -5.71
CA PRO A 136 -1.76 -11.57 -5.90
C PRO A 136 -1.13 -10.91 -4.67
N ALA A 137 -1.92 -10.20 -3.87
CA ALA A 137 -1.42 -9.57 -2.63
C ALA A 137 -0.94 -10.63 -1.62
N VAL A 138 -1.69 -11.72 -1.49
CA VAL A 138 -1.37 -12.85 -0.61
C VAL A 138 -0.12 -13.58 -1.11
N GLU A 139 0.05 -13.75 -2.44
CA GLU A 139 1.27 -14.33 -3.01
C GLU A 139 2.51 -13.47 -2.71
N VAL A 140 2.39 -12.13 -2.71
CA VAL A 140 3.47 -11.24 -2.30
C VAL A 140 3.78 -11.41 -0.81
N LEU A 141 2.77 -11.44 0.06
CA LEU A 141 2.96 -11.64 1.49
C LEU A 141 3.58 -13.02 1.81
N ASP A 142 3.20 -14.07 1.09
CA ASP A 142 3.83 -15.40 1.20
C ASP A 142 5.32 -15.36 0.83
N GLN A 143 5.69 -14.63 -0.24
CA GLN A 143 7.10 -14.44 -0.61
C GLN A 143 7.90 -13.71 0.49
N LEU A 144 7.22 -12.90 1.31
CA LEU A 144 7.79 -12.17 2.45
C LEU A 144 7.65 -12.91 3.78
N SER A 145 7.05 -14.11 3.78
CA SER A 145 6.74 -14.90 4.99
C SER A 145 5.85 -14.15 6.01
N ILE A 146 4.91 -13.34 5.51
CA ILE A 146 3.97 -12.59 6.36
C ILE A 146 2.60 -13.29 6.31
N PRO A 147 2.18 -13.98 7.38
CA PRO A 147 0.90 -14.68 7.42
C PRO A 147 -0.29 -13.72 7.57
N LEU A 148 -1.46 -14.16 7.10
CA LEU A 148 -2.73 -13.46 7.32
C LEU A 148 -3.38 -13.90 8.64
N MET A 149 -4.31 -13.12 9.18
CA MET A 149 -5.08 -13.44 10.38
C MET A 149 -5.75 -14.81 10.27
N CYS A 150 -6.29 -15.15 9.10
CA CYS A 150 -6.91 -16.46 8.90
C CYS A 150 -5.91 -17.62 9.08
N ASP A 151 -4.61 -17.42 8.86
CA ASP A 151 -3.56 -18.43 9.02
C ASP A 151 -3.25 -18.74 10.49
N ALA A 152 -3.75 -17.94 11.43
CA ALA A 152 -3.73 -18.23 12.87
C ALA A 152 -4.64 -19.42 13.26
N PHE A 153 -5.44 -19.91 12.31
CA PHE A 153 -6.40 -21.00 12.48
C PHE A 153 -6.11 -22.14 11.50
N PRO A 154 -6.24 -23.42 11.92
CA PRO A 154 -6.23 -24.55 10.99
C PRO A 154 -7.26 -24.37 9.87
N TYR A 155 -6.99 -24.94 8.69
CA TYR A 155 -7.86 -24.79 7.51
C TYR A 155 -9.28 -25.30 7.76
N ASP A 156 -9.43 -26.42 8.48
CA ASP A 156 -10.72 -27.02 8.86
C ASP A 156 -11.44 -26.28 10.00
N LYS A 157 -10.78 -25.29 10.61
CA LYS A 157 -11.32 -24.49 11.73
C LYS A 157 -11.61 -23.04 11.32
N ARG A 158 -11.57 -22.73 10.02
CA ARG A 158 -11.80 -21.38 9.51
C ARG A 158 -12.70 -21.35 8.29
N TYR A 159 -13.44 -20.27 8.15
CA TYR A 159 -14.13 -19.90 6.92
C TYR A 159 -13.72 -18.49 6.51
N THR A 160 -13.29 -18.34 5.26
CA THR A 160 -12.97 -17.05 4.64
C THR A 160 -13.93 -16.81 3.47
N SER A 161 -14.59 -15.67 3.50
CA SER A 161 -15.40 -15.16 2.40
C SER A 161 -14.51 -14.63 1.26
N GLN A 162 -15.12 -14.38 0.11
CA GLN A 162 -14.50 -13.68 -1.01
C GLN A 162 -14.08 -12.27 -0.59
N GLN A 163 -12.81 -11.93 -0.73
CA GLN A 163 -12.25 -10.66 -0.24
C GLN A 163 -10.97 -10.27 -1.00
N LEU A 164 -10.45 -9.07 -0.75
CA LEU A 164 -9.24 -8.57 -1.42
C LEU A 164 -7.99 -9.41 -1.11
N TYR A 165 -7.83 -9.81 0.15
CA TYR A 165 -6.73 -10.67 0.63
C TYR A 165 -7.17 -12.14 0.72
N GLN A 166 -7.70 -12.67 -0.38
CA GLN A 166 -8.27 -14.00 -0.39
C GLN A 166 -7.21 -15.11 -0.33
N ARG A 167 -7.27 -15.89 0.76
CA ARG A 167 -6.50 -17.10 1.05
C ARG A 167 -7.30 -18.36 0.72
N GLY A 168 -7.22 -18.82 -0.53
CA GLY A 168 -7.98 -19.94 -1.06
C GLY A 168 -9.46 -19.61 -1.31
N ASN A 169 -10.20 -20.56 -1.88
CA ASN A 169 -11.64 -20.40 -2.10
C ASN A 169 -12.38 -21.74 -2.00
N SER A 170 -13.61 -21.72 -1.45
CA SER A 170 -14.48 -22.89 -1.55
C SER A 170 -15.12 -22.95 -2.94
N TRP A 171 -14.96 -24.07 -3.64
CA TRP A 171 -15.55 -24.26 -4.97
C TRP A 171 -17.08 -24.35 -4.93
N GLU A 172 -17.64 -24.86 -3.82
CA GLU A 172 -19.09 -24.94 -3.59
C GLU A 172 -19.75 -23.55 -3.68
N ASN A 173 -19.03 -22.51 -3.25
CA ASN A 173 -19.50 -21.12 -3.21
C ASN A 173 -19.46 -20.43 -4.56
N LEU A 174 -18.53 -20.82 -5.44
CA LEU A 174 -18.39 -20.25 -6.78
C LEU A 174 -19.34 -20.91 -7.79
N ALA A 175 -19.49 -22.24 -7.73
CA ALA A 175 -20.28 -22.98 -8.71
C ALA A 175 -21.76 -22.57 -8.73
N SER A 176 -22.36 -22.33 -7.56
CA SER A 176 -23.75 -21.86 -7.42
C SER A 176 -23.96 -20.42 -7.91
N GLY A 177 -22.96 -19.55 -7.74
CA GLY A 177 -22.96 -18.20 -8.30
C GLY A 177 -22.83 -18.21 -9.83
N PHE A 178 -21.84 -18.93 -10.37
CA PHE A 178 -21.54 -18.97 -11.80
C PHE A 178 -22.65 -19.60 -12.66
N VAL A 179 -23.38 -20.60 -12.17
CA VAL A 179 -24.51 -21.21 -12.90
C VAL A 179 -25.65 -20.21 -13.12
N ASN A 180 -25.83 -19.24 -12.21
CA ASN A 180 -26.84 -18.18 -12.31
C ASN A 180 -26.36 -16.95 -13.11
N LEU A 181 -25.10 -16.92 -13.51
CA LEU A 181 -24.41 -15.81 -14.19
C LEU A 181 -24.32 -15.99 -15.71
N TYR A 182 -24.86 -17.07 -16.29
CA TYR A 182 -24.90 -17.25 -17.75
C TYR A 182 -26.01 -16.37 -18.34
N PRO A 183 -25.70 -15.21 -18.94
CA PRO A 183 -26.72 -14.31 -19.43
C PRO A 183 -27.26 -14.90 -20.72
N GLY A 184 -28.58 -15.05 -20.82
CA GLY A 184 -29.22 -15.51 -22.06
C GLY A 184 -28.99 -14.56 -23.26
N LYS A 185 -28.41 -13.36 -23.06
CA LYS A 185 -28.20 -12.33 -24.09
C LYS A 185 -26.86 -11.58 -23.94
N PRO A 186 -26.13 -11.31 -25.05
CA PRO A 186 -24.85 -10.59 -25.04
C PRO A 186 -24.89 -9.13 -24.57
N LYS A 187 -26.06 -8.48 -24.59
CA LYS A 187 -26.22 -7.07 -24.15
C LYS A 187 -26.14 -6.93 -22.63
N ASP A 188 -26.70 -7.90 -21.90
CA ASP A 188 -26.68 -7.92 -20.44
C ASP A 188 -25.24 -8.06 -19.92
N PHE A 189 -24.40 -8.82 -20.63
CA PHE A 189 -22.96 -8.93 -20.36
C PHE A 189 -22.19 -7.61 -20.53
N VAL A 190 -22.67 -6.65 -21.34
CA VAL A 190 -21.99 -5.35 -21.55
C VAL A 190 -22.49 -4.31 -20.54
N ASP A 191 -23.78 -4.33 -20.21
CA ASP A 191 -24.37 -3.47 -19.16
C ASP A 191 -23.88 -3.89 -17.76
N GLU A 192 -23.77 -5.20 -17.49
CA GLU A 192 -23.21 -5.78 -16.25
C GLU A 192 -21.71 -5.46 -16.08
N TRP A 193 -20.99 -5.36 -17.19
CA TRP A 193 -19.54 -5.16 -17.22
C TRP A 193 -19.10 -3.70 -17.18
N SER A 194 -19.99 -2.78 -17.58
CA SER A 194 -19.78 -1.34 -17.40
C SER A 194 -20.19 -0.84 -16.00
N ILE A 195 -20.96 -1.63 -15.24
CA ILE A 195 -21.55 -1.23 -13.95
C ILE A 195 -21.04 -2.10 -12.78
N GLY A 196 -20.52 -3.31 -13.00
CA GLY A 196 -19.76 -4.10 -12.01
C GLY A 196 -20.54 -4.67 -10.81
N LEU A 197 -21.84 -4.38 -10.66
CA LEU A 197 -22.58 -4.63 -9.43
C LEU A 197 -23.09 -6.08 -9.28
N ASP A 198 -23.55 -6.77 -10.33
CA ASP A 198 -24.32 -8.02 -10.13
C ASP A 198 -23.47 -9.27 -9.82
N PHE A 199 -22.30 -9.48 -10.45
CA PHE A 199 -21.38 -10.58 -10.09
C PHE A 199 -20.90 -10.49 -8.64
N LEU A 200 -20.46 -9.30 -8.22
CA LEU A 200 -19.99 -9.07 -6.85
C LEU A 200 -21.14 -9.25 -5.85
N ASN A 201 -22.34 -8.73 -6.15
CA ASN A 201 -23.52 -8.89 -5.31
C ASN A 201 -23.91 -10.37 -5.12
N ILE A 202 -23.79 -11.22 -6.14
CA ILE A 202 -24.05 -12.66 -6.02
C ILE A 202 -23.08 -13.31 -5.03
N THR A 203 -21.78 -13.02 -5.15
CA THR A 203 -20.77 -13.57 -4.24
C THR A 203 -20.93 -13.08 -2.80
N ILE A 204 -21.23 -11.78 -2.62
CA ILE A 204 -21.48 -11.17 -1.30
C ILE A 204 -22.71 -11.77 -0.63
N ASN A 205 -23.82 -11.91 -1.37
CA ASN A 205 -25.04 -12.50 -0.85
C ASN A 205 -24.86 -13.99 -0.47
N GLN A 206 -24.01 -14.73 -1.21
CA GLN A 206 -23.68 -16.10 -0.85
C GLN A 206 -22.79 -16.16 0.40
N ALA A 207 -21.76 -15.31 0.48
CA ALA A 207 -20.89 -15.21 1.65
C ALA A 207 -21.70 -14.91 2.92
N GLU A 208 -22.68 -14.02 2.84
CA GLU A 208 -23.58 -13.75 3.96
C GLU A 208 -24.32 -15.02 4.42
N ARG A 209 -24.94 -15.75 3.48
CA ARG A 209 -25.69 -16.98 3.79
C ARG A 209 -24.78 -18.03 4.41
N ASP A 210 -23.58 -18.20 3.87
CA ASP A 210 -22.60 -19.15 4.38
C ASP A 210 -22.19 -18.82 5.82
N VAL A 211 -21.91 -17.55 6.13
CA VAL A 211 -21.54 -17.17 7.50
C VAL A 211 -22.71 -17.41 8.46
N VAL A 212 -23.92 -17.02 8.07
CA VAL A 212 -25.14 -17.23 8.87
C VAL A 212 -25.42 -18.71 9.10
N ASP A 213 -25.25 -19.57 8.10
CA ASP A 213 -25.46 -21.01 8.24
C ASP A 213 -24.35 -21.65 9.07
N LYS A 214 -23.08 -21.46 8.66
CA LYS A 214 -21.92 -22.14 9.26
C LYS A 214 -21.68 -21.75 10.72
N VAL A 215 -22.00 -20.51 11.12
CA VAL A 215 -21.87 -20.13 12.54
C VAL A 215 -22.82 -20.93 13.43
N VAL A 216 -23.93 -21.42 12.90
CA VAL A 216 -24.90 -22.27 13.61
C VAL A 216 -24.56 -23.75 13.46
N THR A 217 -24.26 -24.20 12.24
CA THR A 217 -24.13 -25.61 11.88
C THR A 217 -22.75 -26.20 12.14
N MET A 218 -21.70 -25.36 12.18
CA MET A 218 -20.29 -25.77 12.30
C MET A 218 -19.65 -25.19 13.57
N PRO A 219 -19.94 -25.75 14.77
CA PRO A 219 -19.39 -25.24 16.04
C PRO A 219 -17.87 -25.34 16.13
N GLU A 220 -17.22 -26.20 15.33
CA GLU A 220 -15.78 -26.36 15.28
C GLU A 220 -15.03 -25.17 14.64
N LEU A 221 -15.72 -24.32 13.87
CA LEU A 221 -15.09 -23.13 13.29
C LEU A 221 -14.73 -22.12 14.39
N ASN A 222 -13.49 -21.67 14.41
CA ASN A 222 -12.98 -20.67 15.36
C ASN A 222 -12.84 -19.28 14.73
N TYR A 223 -12.80 -19.20 13.40
CA TYR A 223 -12.72 -17.95 12.64
C TYR A 223 -13.67 -17.98 11.46
N LEU A 224 -14.50 -16.95 11.35
CA LEU A 224 -15.30 -16.69 10.17
C LEU A 224 -15.10 -15.22 9.79
N ASP A 225 -14.98 -14.93 8.50
CA ASP A 225 -15.09 -13.57 8.02
C ASP A 225 -16.14 -13.38 6.93
N TYR A 226 -16.62 -12.15 6.83
CA TYR A 226 -17.48 -11.64 5.79
C TYR A 226 -16.90 -10.34 5.29
N PHE A 227 -16.72 -10.21 3.98
CA PHE A 227 -16.28 -8.98 3.33
C PHE A 227 -17.36 -8.39 2.43
N THR A 228 -17.48 -7.06 2.43
CA THR A 228 -18.30 -6.34 1.46
C THR A 228 -17.66 -5.02 1.05
N GLY A 229 -17.58 -4.80 -0.27
CA GLY A 229 -17.20 -3.52 -0.88
C GLY A 229 -18.38 -2.60 -1.20
N TYR A 230 -19.59 -2.99 -0.80
CA TYR A 230 -20.82 -2.33 -1.29
C TYR A 230 -20.93 -0.87 -0.84
N PHE A 231 -20.57 -0.55 0.40
CA PHE A 231 -20.68 0.82 0.93
C PHE A 231 -19.67 1.76 0.25
N ASP A 232 -18.42 1.33 0.06
CA ASP A 232 -17.40 2.05 -0.71
C ASP A 232 -17.91 2.36 -2.14
N HIS A 233 -18.38 1.36 -2.88
CA HIS A 233 -18.91 1.54 -4.24
C HIS A 233 -20.09 2.51 -4.32
N VAL A 234 -21.04 2.42 -3.39
CA VAL A 234 -22.16 3.37 -3.30
C VAL A 234 -21.65 4.78 -3.04
N SER A 235 -20.64 4.92 -2.17
CA SER A 235 -20.07 6.20 -1.76
C SER A 235 -19.24 6.87 -2.85
N HIS A 236 -18.53 6.13 -3.71
CA HIS A 236 -17.88 6.68 -4.90
C HIS A 236 -18.89 7.20 -5.92
N SER A 237 -19.95 6.40 -6.14
CA SER A 237 -20.89 6.63 -7.23
C SER A 237 -21.90 7.74 -6.92
N ASN A 238 -22.28 7.91 -5.65
CA ASN A 238 -23.39 8.77 -5.25
C ASN A 238 -22.95 9.81 -4.20
N ASN A 239 -23.27 11.08 -4.43
CA ASN A 239 -23.02 12.16 -3.48
C ASN A 239 -24.26 12.55 -2.66
N ASP A 240 -25.05 11.57 -2.23
CA ASP A 240 -26.29 11.85 -1.50
C ASP A 240 -26.46 10.98 -0.25
N THR A 241 -27.11 11.58 0.74
CA THR A 241 -27.42 10.97 2.04
C THR A 241 -28.27 9.71 1.91
N ALA A 242 -29.21 9.69 0.97
CA ALA A 242 -30.21 8.63 0.86
C ALA A 242 -29.57 7.33 0.35
N SER A 243 -28.72 7.41 -0.66
CA SER A 243 -27.95 6.27 -1.19
C SER A 243 -27.03 5.69 -0.11
N ARG A 244 -26.32 6.54 0.64
CA ARG A 244 -25.44 6.10 1.75
C ARG A 244 -26.23 5.45 2.89
N LEU A 245 -27.35 6.05 3.28
CA LEU A 245 -28.25 5.47 4.28
C LEU A 245 -28.83 4.13 3.81
N ALA A 246 -29.18 3.99 2.53
CA ALA A 246 -29.64 2.73 1.96
C ALA A 246 -28.54 1.66 2.04
N GLY A 247 -27.29 2.02 1.71
CA GLY A 247 -26.10 1.18 1.89
C GLY A 247 -25.93 0.70 3.34
N LEU A 248 -26.01 1.62 4.30
CA LEU A 248 -25.92 1.31 5.72
C LEU A 248 -27.09 0.46 6.23
N LYS A 249 -28.31 0.69 5.76
CA LYS A 249 -29.48 -0.15 6.09
C LYS A 249 -29.34 -1.57 5.53
N ALA A 250 -28.68 -1.75 4.39
CA ALA A 250 -28.35 -3.08 3.90
C ALA A 250 -27.36 -3.78 4.84
N LEU A 251 -26.26 -3.10 5.18
CA LEU A 251 -25.25 -3.60 6.11
C LEU A 251 -25.80 -3.87 7.52
N ASP A 252 -26.63 -2.98 8.07
CA ASP A 252 -27.29 -3.14 9.38
C ASP A 252 -28.13 -4.42 9.44
N ARG A 253 -28.88 -4.71 8.36
CA ARG A 253 -29.66 -5.96 8.27
C ARG A 253 -28.76 -7.20 8.19
N THR A 254 -27.65 -7.13 7.45
CA THR A 254 -26.66 -8.23 7.37
C THR A 254 -26.04 -8.50 8.75
N ILE A 255 -25.60 -7.45 9.45
CA ILE A 255 -25.08 -7.52 10.82
C ILE A 255 -26.10 -8.16 11.75
N GLY A 256 -27.36 -7.73 11.68
CA GLY A 256 -28.46 -8.30 12.47
C GLY A 256 -28.65 -9.81 12.24
N ARG A 257 -28.64 -10.26 10.98
CA ARG A 257 -28.78 -11.69 10.64
C ARG A 257 -27.60 -12.51 11.17
N MET A 258 -26.37 -12.03 11.02
CA MET A 258 -25.18 -12.70 11.58
C MET A 258 -25.22 -12.76 13.11
N TRP A 259 -25.63 -11.67 13.76
CA TRP A 259 -25.74 -11.63 15.22
C TRP A 259 -26.80 -12.59 15.76
N VAL A 260 -27.99 -12.63 15.15
CA VAL A 260 -29.03 -13.60 15.52
C VAL A 260 -28.51 -15.04 15.34
N ALA A 261 -27.79 -15.31 14.25
CA ALA A 261 -27.18 -16.62 14.01
C ALA A 261 -26.17 -16.98 15.10
N ILE A 262 -25.27 -16.05 15.47
CA ILE A 262 -24.33 -16.22 16.59
C ILE A 262 -25.09 -16.55 17.88
N GLN A 263 -26.15 -15.80 18.21
CA GLN A 263 -26.97 -16.02 19.40
C GLN A 263 -27.67 -17.38 19.41
N SER A 264 -28.06 -17.88 18.24
CA SER A 264 -28.71 -19.20 18.12
C SER A 264 -27.73 -20.39 18.14
N SER A 265 -26.44 -20.13 18.00
CA SER A 265 -25.43 -21.18 17.96
C SER A 265 -25.08 -21.72 19.35
N SER A 266 -24.54 -22.95 19.42
CA SER A 266 -24.10 -23.57 20.67
C SER A 266 -22.92 -22.86 21.36
N ARG A 267 -22.26 -21.92 20.66
CA ARG A 267 -21.08 -21.17 21.15
C ARG A 267 -21.35 -19.68 21.34
N ALA A 268 -22.61 -19.28 21.45
CA ALA A 268 -23.02 -17.87 21.57
C ALA A 268 -22.24 -17.10 22.65
N ASP A 269 -22.11 -17.68 23.85
CA ASP A 269 -21.47 -17.03 25.00
C ASP A 269 -19.98 -16.72 24.82
N GLU A 270 -19.29 -17.46 23.96
CA GLU A 270 -17.83 -17.37 23.74
C GLU A 270 -17.46 -16.87 22.34
N THR A 271 -18.45 -16.38 21.59
CA THR A 271 -18.25 -15.80 20.25
C THR A 271 -18.16 -14.29 20.32
N ALA A 272 -17.11 -13.73 19.71
CA ALA A 272 -16.99 -12.30 19.46
C ALA A 272 -17.39 -11.97 18.01
N MET A 273 -18.11 -10.88 17.82
CA MET A 273 -18.35 -10.25 16.54
C MET A 273 -17.54 -8.95 16.47
N VAL A 274 -16.72 -8.80 15.44
CA VAL A 274 -15.89 -7.61 15.26
C VAL A 274 -16.19 -7.01 13.90
N LEU A 275 -16.63 -5.75 13.88
CA LEU A 275 -16.82 -4.99 12.66
C LEU A 275 -15.63 -4.05 12.48
N VAL A 276 -14.99 -4.14 11.31
CA VAL A 276 -13.82 -3.33 10.98
C VAL A 276 -13.92 -2.79 9.56
N SER A 277 -13.45 -1.57 9.40
CA SER A 277 -13.24 -0.94 8.11
C SER A 277 -11.81 -0.48 7.96
N ASP A 278 -11.35 -0.54 6.73
CA ASP A 278 -9.99 -0.27 6.30
C ASP A 278 -9.67 1.22 6.20
N HIS A 279 -10.63 2.02 5.74
CA HIS A 279 -10.51 3.48 5.65
C HIS A 279 -11.87 4.23 5.75
N GLY A 280 -11.77 5.56 5.83
CA GLY A 280 -12.89 6.48 5.76
C GLY A 280 -13.19 6.91 4.31
N PHE A 281 -13.83 8.07 4.16
CA PHE A 281 -14.26 8.61 2.88
C PHE A 281 -14.34 10.13 2.91
N ASN A 282 -13.58 10.80 2.03
CA ASN A 282 -13.70 12.23 1.80
C ASN A 282 -14.90 12.53 0.92
N SER A 283 -16.00 12.89 1.57
CA SER A 283 -17.21 13.30 0.91
C SER A 283 -17.91 14.39 1.70
N GLU A 284 -18.44 15.36 0.98
CA GLU A 284 -19.36 16.36 1.50
C GLU A 284 -20.57 16.44 0.55
N GLU A 285 -21.78 16.35 1.10
CA GLU A 285 -23.02 16.23 0.31
C GLU A 285 -23.25 17.39 -0.67
N LYS A 286 -22.65 18.56 -0.38
CA LYS A 286 -22.77 19.77 -1.20
C LYS A 286 -21.60 19.97 -2.16
N VAL A 287 -20.57 19.13 -2.07
CA VAL A 287 -19.33 19.28 -2.85
C VAL A 287 -19.07 18.01 -3.64
N TYR A 288 -19.09 18.14 -4.97
CA TYR A 288 -18.70 17.07 -5.87
C TYR A 288 -17.18 16.99 -6.00
N SER A 289 -16.68 15.77 -5.96
CA SER A 289 -15.28 15.46 -6.26
C SER A 289 -14.92 15.80 -7.72
N GLN A 290 -13.74 16.40 -7.94
CA GLN A 290 -13.25 16.84 -9.24
C GLN A 290 -12.00 16.06 -9.66
N GLY A 291 -11.96 15.57 -10.91
CA GLY A 291 -10.83 14.84 -11.47
C GLY A 291 -9.80 15.74 -12.17
N PHE A 292 -8.51 15.49 -11.94
CA PHE A 292 -7.40 16.11 -12.67
C PHE A 292 -6.56 15.04 -13.38
N ASN A 293 -6.47 15.14 -14.72
CA ASN A 293 -5.84 14.11 -15.53
C ASN A 293 -4.31 14.28 -15.61
N LEU A 294 -3.60 13.67 -14.65
CA LEU A 294 -2.13 13.65 -14.63
C LEU A 294 -1.53 12.94 -15.85
N VAL A 295 -2.18 11.90 -16.38
CA VAL A 295 -1.70 11.17 -17.56
C VAL A 295 -1.57 12.11 -18.76
N ASN A 296 -2.57 12.96 -18.99
CA ASN A 296 -2.54 13.96 -20.05
C ASN A 296 -1.51 15.06 -19.78
N LEU A 297 -1.34 15.49 -18.53
CA LEU A 297 -0.27 16.43 -18.17
C LEU A 297 1.10 15.85 -18.58
N PHE A 298 1.47 14.65 -18.10
CA PHE A 298 2.75 14.02 -18.42
C PHE A 298 2.93 13.72 -19.91
N ARG A 299 1.85 13.38 -20.62
CA ARG A 299 1.89 13.14 -22.08
C ARG A 299 2.04 14.43 -22.88
N SER A 300 1.70 15.59 -22.34
CA SER A 300 1.86 16.86 -23.04
C SER A 300 3.34 17.29 -23.11
N ALA A 301 3.66 18.14 -24.07
CA ALA A 301 4.97 18.76 -24.23
C ALA A 301 5.38 19.50 -22.96
N ALA A 302 4.44 20.19 -22.30
CA ALA A 302 4.70 20.91 -21.06
C ALA A 302 5.03 19.97 -19.88
N GLY A 303 4.46 18.76 -19.86
CA GLY A 303 4.77 17.74 -18.85
C GLY A 303 5.85 16.74 -19.24
N GLY A 304 6.56 16.96 -20.35
CA GLY A 304 7.72 16.16 -20.76
C GLY A 304 7.49 15.20 -21.92
N GLY A 305 6.26 15.04 -22.41
CA GLY A 305 5.96 14.19 -23.55
C GLY A 305 6.16 12.69 -23.25
N HIS A 306 5.84 12.25 -22.03
CA HIS A 306 6.06 10.87 -21.60
C HIS A 306 5.16 9.87 -22.30
N HIS A 307 5.70 8.69 -22.56
CA HIS A 307 4.88 7.49 -22.72
C HIS A 307 4.56 6.96 -21.33
N VAL A 308 3.28 7.02 -20.95
CA VAL A 308 2.83 6.81 -19.57
C VAL A 308 2.19 5.44 -19.43
N VAL A 309 2.70 4.63 -18.53
CA VAL A 309 2.16 3.30 -18.23
C VAL A 309 1.17 3.40 -17.07
N THR A 310 -0.01 2.81 -17.23
CA THR A 310 -1.08 2.75 -16.21
C THR A 310 -1.69 1.35 -16.15
N LYS A 311 -2.44 1.05 -15.08
CA LYS A 311 -3.18 -0.22 -14.93
C LYS A 311 -4.22 -0.44 -16.04
N GLN A 312 -4.94 0.62 -16.40
CA GLN A 312 -6.05 0.60 -17.38
C GLN A 312 -5.91 1.75 -18.38
N ARG A 313 -6.64 1.67 -19.50
CA ARG A 313 -6.75 2.79 -20.47
C ARG A 313 -7.57 3.92 -19.85
N MET A 314 -7.33 5.15 -20.30
CA MET A 314 -8.13 6.30 -19.89
C MET A 314 -9.55 6.23 -20.46
N MET A 315 -10.54 6.64 -19.67
CA MET A 315 -11.93 6.78 -20.13
C MET A 315 -12.09 7.81 -21.26
N SER A 316 -11.24 8.84 -21.28
CA SER A 316 -11.24 9.87 -22.32
C SER A 316 -11.04 9.33 -23.73
N ASP A 317 -10.56 8.10 -23.87
CA ASP A 317 -10.39 7.44 -25.17
C ASP A 317 -11.69 6.79 -25.67
N TYR A 318 -12.81 6.87 -24.92
CA TYR A 318 -14.14 6.30 -25.23
C TYR A 318 -14.08 4.87 -25.78
N SER A 319 -13.15 4.06 -25.27
CA SER A 319 -12.87 2.73 -25.81
C SER A 319 -13.47 1.64 -24.91
N ILE A 320 -14.20 0.69 -25.50
CA ILE A 320 -14.69 -0.53 -24.81
C ILE A 320 -13.51 -1.30 -24.16
N LYS A 321 -12.29 -1.15 -24.70
CA LYS A 321 -11.06 -1.74 -24.13
C LYS A 321 -10.63 -1.14 -22.79
N ALA A 322 -11.13 0.02 -22.40
CA ALA A 322 -10.83 0.63 -21.10
C ALA A 322 -11.43 -0.14 -19.92
N ILE A 323 -12.44 -0.97 -20.20
CA ILE A 323 -13.19 -1.73 -19.21
C ILE A 323 -12.73 -3.22 -19.20
N TYR A 324 -11.71 -3.59 -20.00
CA TYR A 324 -11.28 -4.99 -20.14
C TYR A 324 -10.52 -5.51 -18.91
N PRO A 325 -11.07 -6.47 -18.12
CA PRO A 325 -10.48 -6.88 -16.84
C PRO A 325 -9.24 -7.75 -17.01
N PHE A 326 -9.03 -8.34 -18.19
CA PHE A 326 -7.79 -9.05 -18.53
C PHE A 326 -6.81 -8.16 -19.30
N ALA A 327 -7.05 -6.84 -19.38
CA ALA A 327 -6.11 -5.93 -19.99
C ALA A 327 -4.82 -5.99 -19.17
N PRO A 328 -3.67 -6.32 -19.80
CA PRO A 328 -2.40 -6.09 -19.14
C PRO A 328 -2.23 -4.57 -18.93
N ILE A 329 -1.29 -4.22 -18.06
CA ILE A 329 -0.71 -2.88 -17.94
C ILE A 329 -0.63 -2.21 -19.32
N VAL A 330 -1.13 -0.97 -19.41
CA VAL A 330 -1.31 -0.26 -20.66
C VAL A 330 -0.29 0.86 -20.78
N THR A 331 0.37 0.96 -21.94
CA THR A 331 1.13 2.15 -22.30
C THR A 331 0.24 3.15 -23.05
N ASN A 332 0.12 4.36 -22.51
CA ASN A 332 -0.53 5.51 -23.13
C ASN A 332 0.54 6.34 -23.86
N PRO A 333 0.65 6.25 -25.19
CA PRO A 333 1.70 6.95 -25.93
C PRO A 333 1.46 8.47 -25.95
N SER A 334 2.53 9.26 -25.83
CA SER A 334 2.53 10.67 -26.18
C SER A 334 2.96 10.87 -27.64
N LYS A 335 2.21 11.70 -28.37
CA LYS A 335 2.60 12.23 -29.69
C LYS A 335 3.60 13.39 -29.59
N GLU A 336 3.74 13.95 -28.39
CA GLU A 336 4.55 15.12 -28.07
C GLU A 336 5.90 14.73 -27.43
N SER A 337 6.26 13.44 -27.44
CA SER A 337 7.57 12.95 -27.00
C SER A 337 8.70 13.65 -27.79
N TYR A 338 9.72 14.10 -27.08
CA TYR A 338 10.84 14.83 -27.69
C TYR A 338 11.87 13.93 -28.38
N TYR A 339 12.06 12.69 -27.93
CA TYR A 339 13.12 11.80 -28.45
C TYR A 339 12.74 10.32 -28.58
N LEU A 340 11.54 9.92 -28.14
CA LEU A 340 11.04 8.53 -28.20
C LEU A 340 9.77 8.38 -29.03
N LYS A 341 9.52 9.29 -29.99
CA LYS A 341 8.39 9.18 -30.92
C LYS A 341 8.33 7.77 -31.51
N ASP A 342 7.14 7.19 -31.47
CA ASP A 342 6.81 5.83 -31.94
C ASP A 342 7.52 4.67 -31.22
N GLN A 343 8.25 4.93 -30.12
CA GLN A 343 8.95 3.91 -29.31
C GLN A 343 8.23 3.57 -28.00
N SER A 344 6.96 3.96 -27.86
CA SER A 344 6.18 3.75 -26.62
C SER A 344 6.11 2.30 -26.14
N GLY A 345 6.10 1.33 -27.05
CA GLY A 345 6.08 -0.09 -26.70
C GLY A 345 7.40 -0.63 -26.14
N GLN A 346 8.51 0.07 -26.35
CA GLN A 346 9.85 -0.34 -25.92
C GLN A 346 10.40 0.52 -24.79
N TYR A 347 10.15 1.83 -24.81
CA TYR A 347 10.72 2.78 -23.86
C TYR A 347 9.65 3.71 -23.27
N PRO A 348 8.79 3.20 -22.37
CA PRO A 348 8.02 4.08 -21.50
C PRO A 348 8.96 4.92 -20.63
N THR A 349 8.54 6.13 -20.27
CA THR A 349 9.34 7.05 -19.44
C THR A 349 8.63 7.50 -18.17
N ALA A 350 7.38 7.07 -17.96
CA ALA A 350 6.67 7.20 -16.70
C ALA A 350 5.81 5.97 -16.43
N LEU A 351 5.86 5.42 -15.21
CA LEU A 351 4.89 4.48 -14.67
C LEU A 351 4.05 5.21 -13.63
N VAL A 352 2.73 5.13 -13.75
CA VAL A 352 1.82 5.95 -12.95
C VAL A 352 0.73 5.05 -12.39
N ASP A 353 0.69 4.99 -11.06
CA ASP A 353 -0.40 4.40 -10.31
C ASP A 353 -1.37 5.52 -9.87
N LEU A 354 -2.59 5.45 -10.41
CA LEU A 354 -3.74 6.32 -10.13
C LEU A 354 -4.88 5.53 -9.48
N ASP A 355 -4.63 4.28 -9.09
CA ASP A 355 -5.62 3.38 -8.49
C ASP A 355 -5.73 3.73 -6.99
N GLY A 356 -6.20 4.96 -6.76
CA GLY A 356 -6.30 5.62 -5.48
C GLY A 356 -6.63 7.09 -5.73
N ASN A 357 -7.89 7.45 -5.53
CA ASN A 357 -8.46 8.67 -6.08
C ASN A 357 -7.67 9.93 -5.66
N GLU A 358 -7.34 10.12 -4.38
CA GLU A 358 -6.74 11.37 -3.86
C GLU A 358 -5.21 11.41 -3.93
N ARG A 359 -4.58 10.51 -4.69
CA ARG A 359 -3.12 10.42 -4.78
C ARG A 359 -2.65 9.87 -6.13
N ALA A 360 -1.39 10.11 -6.45
CA ALA A 360 -0.73 9.45 -7.56
C ALA A 360 0.68 9.05 -7.19
N SER A 361 1.04 7.83 -7.55
CA SER A 361 2.38 7.27 -7.35
C SER A 361 3.12 7.29 -8.69
N ILE A 362 4.23 8.03 -8.77
CA ILE A 362 4.96 8.27 -10.02
C ILE A 362 6.35 7.63 -9.99
N HIS A 363 6.65 6.86 -11.02
CA HIS A 363 8.00 6.41 -11.34
C HIS A 363 8.42 7.07 -12.64
N LEU A 364 9.47 7.89 -12.61
CA LEU A 364 10.08 8.41 -13.83
C LEU A 364 11.26 7.51 -14.20
N ARG A 365 11.53 7.41 -15.50
CA ARG A 365 12.74 6.72 -15.95
C ARG A 365 13.96 7.45 -15.40
N GLN A 366 15.00 6.73 -14.99
CA GLN A 366 16.21 7.32 -14.45
C GLN A 366 16.76 8.33 -15.46
N ASN A 367 16.97 9.57 -14.99
CA ASN A 367 17.33 10.71 -15.83
C ASN A 367 18.58 10.45 -16.68
N ASP A 368 19.62 9.86 -16.10
CA ASP A 368 20.86 9.50 -16.81
C ASP A 368 20.63 8.46 -17.94
N LEU A 369 19.64 7.57 -17.83
CA LEU A 369 19.28 6.66 -18.94
C LEU A 369 18.64 7.41 -20.12
N ASN A 370 17.85 8.46 -19.84
CA ASN A 370 17.33 9.32 -20.90
C ASN A 370 18.47 10.03 -21.63
N ILE A 371 19.43 10.59 -20.88
CA ILE A 371 20.60 11.27 -21.45
C ILE A 371 21.43 10.29 -22.30
N LEU A 372 21.73 9.10 -21.79
CA LEU A 372 22.47 8.08 -22.54
C LEU A 372 21.77 7.71 -23.85
N GLN A 373 20.45 7.50 -23.83
CA GLN A 373 19.70 7.15 -25.03
C GLN A 373 19.67 8.30 -26.04
N ILE A 374 19.47 9.55 -25.59
CA ILE A 374 19.52 10.73 -26.45
C ILE A 374 20.91 10.86 -27.10
N LEU A 375 21.99 10.71 -26.33
CA LEU A 375 23.36 10.78 -26.85
C LEU A 375 23.63 9.68 -27.88
N LEU A 376 23.21 8.44 -27.63
CA LEU A 376 23.34 7.34 -28.61
C LEU A 376 22.57 7.63 -29.90
N GLN A 377 21.34 8.15 -29.80
CA GLN A 377 20.57 8.56 -30.97
C GLN A 377 21.31 9.65 -31.76
N GLN A 378 21.88 10.66 -31.08
CA GLN A 378 22.63 11.75 -31.74
C GLN A 378 23.94 11.28 -32.38
N LEU A 379 24.68 10.39 -31.74
CA LEU A 379 25.91 9.81 -32.29
C LEU A 379 25.66 8.95 -33.53
N LYS A 380 24.41 8.47 -33.72
CA LYS A 380 23.97 7.77 -34.92
C LYS A 380 23.50 8.70 -36.05
N VAL A 381 23.25 9.98 -35.78
CA VAL A 381 22.82 10.95 -36.80
C VAL A 381 23.94 11.20 -37.81
N LYS A 382 23.61 11.11 -39.10
CA LYS A 382 24.53 11.47 -40.18
C LYS A 382 24.79 12.98 -40.17
N GLY A 383 26.07 13.38 -40.24
CA GLY A 383 26.45 14.79 -40.37
C GLY A 383 26.59 15.58 -39.06
N LEU A 384 26.55 14.92 -37.88
CA LEU A 384 26.92 15.57 -36.63
C LEU A 384 28.38 16.06 -36.71
N LEU A 385 28.67 17.32 -36.41
CA LEU A 385 30.03 17.88 -36.53
C LEU A 385 31.00 17.17 -35.57
N GLN A 386 32.25 16.95 -36.02
CA GLN A 386 33.26 16.18 -35.26
C GLN A 386 33.44 16.64 -33.81
N PRO A 387 33.55 17.95 -33.49
CA PRO A 387 33.68 18.39 -32.10
C PRO A 387 32.48 17.99 -31.23
N LYS A 388 31.26 18.05 -31.80
CA LYS A 388 30.03 17.63 -31.10
C LYS A 388 29.96 16.11 -30.95
N GLN A 389 30.41 15.35 -31.93
CA GLN A 389 30.52 13.89 -31.82
C GLN A 389 31.46 13.48 -30.68
N THR A 390 32.64 14.10 -30.61
CA THR A 390 33.61 13.84 -29.54
C THR A 390 33.02 14.19 -28.18
N ALA A 391 32.50 15.41 -28.01
CA ALA A 391 31.93 15.85 -26.74
C ALA A 391 30.71 15.01 -26.29
N ALA A 392 29.86 14.58 -27.22
CA ALA A 392 28.73 13.70 -26.92
C ALA A 392 29.18 12.31 -26.46
N ALA A 393 30.19 11.73 -27.13
CA ALA A 393 30.75 10.45 -26.72
C ALA A 393 31.48 10.54 -25.37
N ASP A 394 32.18 11.64 -25.10
CA ASP A 394 32.86 11.85 -23.82
C ASP A 394 31.87 11.97 -22.66
N LEU A 395 30.78 12.72 -22.84
CA LEU A 395 29.69 12.77 -21.86
C LEU A 395 29.02 11.40 -21.67
N PHE A 396 28.78 10.66 -22.76
CA PHE A 396 28.21 9.31 -22.68
C PHE A 396 29.07 8.41 -21.79
N PHE A 397 30.39 8.38 -22.01
CA PHE A 397 31.30 7.59 -21.18
C PHE A 397 31.51 8.16 -19.78
N GLN A 398 31.39 9.48 -19.57
CA GLN A 398 31.38 10.07 -18.24
C GLN A 398 30.21 9.54 -17.40
N ILE A 399 29.01 9.48 -17.98
CA ILE A 399 27.81 8.95 -17.30
C ILE A 399 27.97 7.44 -17.06
N VAL A 400 28.41 6.68 -18.06
CA VAL A 400 28.66 5.23 -17.88
C VAL A 400 29.67 5.00 -16.76
N ASN A 401 30.79 5.74 -16.74
CA ASN A 401 31.83 5.57 -15.73
C ASN A 401 31.40 6.01 -14.33
N LYS A 402 30.56 7.06 -14.21
CA LYS A 402 29.93 7.48 -12.95
C LYS A 402 29.15 6.33 -12.31
N HIS A 403 28.38 5.58 -13.11
CA HIS A 403 27.53 4.50 -12.61
C HIS A 403 28.16 3.10 -12.64
N ARG A 404 29.24 2.91 -13.40
CA ARG A 404 29.87 1.61 -13.69
C ARG A 404 30.06 0.73 -12.47
N ARG A 405 30.56 1.30 -11.36
CA ARG A 405 30.77 0.56 -10.11
C ARG A 405 29.46 0.08 -9.51
N GLY A 406 28.49 0.98 -9.31
CA GLY A 406 27.19 0.63 -8.72
C GLY A 406 26.39 -0.34 -9.60
N TRP A 407 26.46 -0.19 -10.92
CA TRP A 407 25.85 -1.13 -11.86
C TRP A 407 26.53 -2.50 -11.84
N GLN A 408 27.86 -2.56 -11.74
CA GLN A 408 28.58 -3.82 -11.61
C GLN A 408 28.23 -4.54 -10.30
N GLU A 409 28.18 -3.81 -9.18
CA GLU A 409 27.75 -4.35 -7.89
C GLU A 409 26.32 -4.89 -7.97
N THR A 410 25.40 -4.14 -8.58
CA THR A 410 24.01 -4.55 -8.81
C THR A 410 23.92 -5.80 -9.68
N ALA A 411 24.64 -5.86 -10.80
CA ALA A 411 24.64 -7.00 -11.71
C ALA A 411 25.20 -8.27 -11.04
N THR A 412 26.28 -8.14 -10.26
CA THR A 412 26.86 -9.25 -9.49
C THR A 412 25.88 -9.76 -8.44
N GLN A 413 25.31 -8.87 -7.62
CA GLN A 413 24.35 -9.25 -6.58
C GLN A 413 23.09 -9.90 -7.15
N LEU A 414 22.54 -9.34 -8.23
CA LEU A 414 21.41 -9.92 -8.94
C LEU A 414 21.75 -11.29 -9.53
N SER A 415 22.95 -11.49 -10.07
CA SER A 415 23.36 -12.80 -10.58
C SER A 415 23.42 -13.86 -9.48
N GLU A 416 23.94 -13.52 -8.30
CA GLU A 416 23.94 -14.40 -7.12
C GLU A 416 22.51 -14.73 -6.68
N GLU A 417 21.65 -13.71 -6.60
CA GLU A 417 20.23 -13.82 -6.25
C GLU A 417 19.48 -14.72 -7.24
N MET A 418 19.68 -14.53 -8.55
CA MET A 418 19.05 -15.34 -9.60
C MET A 418 19.52 -16.79 -9.56
N ASN A 419 20.79 -17.04 -9.21
CA ASN A 419 21.28 -18.41 -9.06
C ASN A 419 20.69 -19.10 -7.82
N ALA A 420 20.46 -18.37 -6.72
CA ALA A 420 19.74 -18.89 -5.56
C ALA A 420 18.26 -19.15 -5.88
N LEU A 421 17.61 -18.23 -6.61
CA LEU A 421 16.24 -18.39 -7.10
C LEU A 421 16.11 -19.63 -7.99
N HIS A 422 17.05 -19.84 -8.91
CA HIS A 422 17.09 -21.01 -9.78
C HIS A 422 17.10 -22.33 -8.98
N ARG A 423 18.00 -22.45 -7.99
CA ARG A 423 18.05 -23.63 -7.11
C ARG A 423 16.77 -23.79 -6.29
N SER A 424 16.15 -22.69 -5.89
CA SER A 424 14.84 -22.73 -5.21
C SER A 424 13.74 -23.25 -6.14
N ILE A 425 13.74 -22.83 -7.41
CA ILE A 425 12.80 -23.33 -8.43
C ILE A 425 13.00 -24.83 -8.62
N GLU A 426 14.23 -25.32 -8.80
CA GLU A 426 14.51 -26.76 -8.93
C GLU A 426 14.01 -27.58 -7.73
N LYS A 427 14.15 -27.04 -6.50
CA LYS A 427 13.61 -27.67 -5.29
C LYS A 427 12.08 -27.70 -5.31
N GLN A 428 11.45 -26.59 -5.67
CA GLN A 428 9.99 -26.50 -5.77
C GLN A 428 9.43 -27.43 -6.85
N GLU A 429 10.11 -27.56 -7.99
CA GLU A 429 9.70 -28.48 -9.06
C GLU A 429 9.74 -29.94 -8.60
N LYS A 430 10.72 -30.32 -7.78
CA LYS A 430 10.74 -31.67 -7.17
C LYS A 430 9.58 -31.88 -6.21
N ILE A 431 9.22 -30.86 -5.41
CA ILE A 431 8.06 -30.91 -4.53
C ILE A 431 6.79 -31.06 -5.36
N ILE A 432 6.62 -30.25 -6.42
CA ILE A 432 5.47 -30.30 -7.32
C ILE A 432 5.36 -31.67 -8.01
N ALA A 433 6.47 -32.23 -8.49
CA ALA A 433 6.50 -33.55 -9.11
C ALA A 433 6.16 -34.70 -8.13
N ALA A 434 6.36 -34.49 -6.83
CA ALA A 434 6.01 -35.45 -5.79
C ALA A 434 4.57 -35.29 -5.26
N GLN A 435 3.85 -34.24 -5.68
CA GLN A 435 2.46 -34.04 -5.29
C GLN A 435 1.55 -35.08 -5.98
N PRO A 436 0.45 -35.49 -5.32
CA PRO A 436 -0.47 -36.42 -5.93
C PRO A 436 -1.25 -35.77 -7.09
N ASP A 437 -1.49 -36.53 -8.15
CA ASP A 437 -2.33 -36.09 -9.29
C ASP A 437 -3.80 -35.90 -8.88
N LYS A 438 -4.23 -36.57 -7.81
CA LYS A 438 -5.60 -36.53 -7.26
C LYS A 438 -5.55 -36.42 -5.75
N PHE A 439 -6.35 -35.50 -5.22
CA PHE A 439 -6.56 -35.30 -3.80
C PHE A 439 -7.82 -36.03 -3.34
N THR A 440 -7.78 -36.60 -2.14
CA THR A 440 -8.91 -37.24 -1.47
C THR A 440 -9.87 -36.19 -0.89
N PRO A 441 -11.12 -36.55 -0.55
CA PRO A 441 -12.03 -35.64 0.15
C PRO A 441 -11.45 -35.06 1.46
N GLU A 442 -10.68 -35.88 2.19
CA GLU A 442 -9.98 -35.45 3.42
C GLU A 442 -8.88 -34.42 3.11
N ASP A 443 -8.12 -34.61 2.03
CA ASP A 443 -7.14 -33.62 1.57
C ASP A 443 -7.79 -32.27 1.24
N TYR A 444 -8.99 -32.28 0.63
CA TYR A 444 -9.76 -31.05 0.38
C TYR A 444 -10.27 -30.41 1.68
N ALA A 445 -10.74 -31.23 2.63
CA ALA A 445 -11.23 -30.76 3.93
C ALA A 445 -10.12 -30.11 4.77
N HIS A 446 -8.87 -30.57 4.63
CA HIS A 446 -7.70 -29.99 5.30
C HIS A 446 -6.92 -28.98 4.46
N GLY A 447 -7.35 -28.71 3.23
CA GLY A 447 -6.76 -27.69 2.35
C GLY A 447 -5.40 -28.06 1.75
N ILE A 448 -5.04 -29.34 1.75
CA ILE A 448 -3.79 -29.86 1.16
C ILE A 448 -3.75 -29.59 -0.35
N ASP A 449 -4.90 -29.65 -1.03
CA ASP A 449 -5.02 -29.30 -2.45
C ASP A 449 -4.68 -27.83 -2.72
N LYS A 450 -5.00 -26.93 -1.79
CA LYS A 450 -4.67 -25.50 -1.91
C LYS A 450 -3.19 -25.28 -1.69
N GLU A 451 -2.61 -25.93 -0.70
CA GLU A 451 -1.18 -25.81 -0.43
C GLU A 451 -0.34 -26.29 -1.62
N ALA A 452 -0.72 -27.41 -2.23
CA ALA A 452 -0.10 -27.90 -3.46
C ALA A 452 -0.14 -26.85 -4.60
N ARG A 453 -1.30 -26.21 -4.80
CA ARG A 453 -1.48 -25.14 -5.80
C ARG A 453 -0.67 -23.88 -5.47
N ARG A 454 -0.48 -23.54 -4.18
CA ARG A 454 0.37 -22.40 -3.76
C ARG A 454 1.81 -22.60 -4.18
N VAL A 455 2.35 -23.78 -3.89
CA VAL A 455 3.73 -24.13 -4.29
C VAL A 455 3.90 -24.00 -5.81
N TYR A 456 2.94 -24.50 -6.59
CA TYR A 456 2.94 -24.35 -8.04
C TYR A 456 2.90 -22.88 -8.49
N ALA A 457 1.96 -22.09 -7.95
CA ALA A 457 1.80 -20.68 -8.32
C ALA A 457 3.05 -19.84 -8.00
N LEU A 458 3.66 -20.06 -6.83
CA LEU A 458 4.89 -19.38 -6.41
C LEU A 458 6.09 -19.78 -7.28
N ALA A 459 6.18 -21.05 -7.68
CA ALA A 459 7.24 -21.51 -8.60
C ALA A 459 7.10 -20.87 -9.99
N GLU A 460 5.89 -20.75 -10.53
CA GLU A 460 5.65 -20.07 -11.80
C GLU A 460 5.97 -18.58 -11.75
N LEU A 461 5.65 -17.91 -10.64
CA LEU A 461 6.03 -16.51 -10.42
C LEU A 461 7.55 -16.35 -10.31
N ALA A 462 8.23 -17.28 -9.64
CA ALA A 462 9.68 -17.32 -9.52
C ALA A 462 10.36 -17.47 -10.89
N LYS A 463 9.89 -18.40 -11.74
CA LYS A 463 10.43 -18.60 -13.11
C LYS A 463 10.33 -17.36 -13.99
N ARG A 464 9.19 -16.67 -13.94
CA ARG A 464 9.00 -15.40 -14.67
C ARG A 464 9.96 -14.34 -14.18
N SER A 465 10.05 -14.16 -12.86
CA SER A 465 10.97 -13.22 -12.24
C SER A 465 12.42 -13.52 -12.64
N GLU A 466 12.84 -14.79 -12.59
CA GLU A 466 14.18 -15.19 -13.02
C GLU A 466 14.46 -14.80 -14.47
N THR A 467 13.53 -15.09 -15.38
CA THR A 467 13.67 -14.79 -16.81
C THR A 467 13.84 -13.29 -17.05
N ASP A 468 12.97 -12.47 -16.46
CA ASP A 468 12.95 -11.03 -16.68
C ASP A 468 14.20 -10.35 -16.11
N TYR A 469 14.62 -10.73 -14.90
CA TYR A 469 15.83 -10.20 -14.28
C TYR A 469 17.12 -10.66 -14.99
N ARG A 470 17.20 -11.92 -15.45
CA ARG A 470 18.37 -12.38 -16.24
C ARG A 470 18.50 -11.61 -17.56
N LYS A 471 17.38 -11.30 -18.22
CA LYS A 471 17.37 -10.45 -19.43
C LYS A 471 17.92 -9.05 -19.12
N TYR A 472 17.49 -8.44 -18.02
CA TYR A 472 17.99 -7.14 -17.58
C TYR A 472 19.51 -7.17 -17.29
N ILE A 473 19.99 -8.17 -16.53
CA ILE A 473 21.41 -8.33 -16.19
C ILE A 473 22.28 -8.42 -17.45
N ALA A 474 21.85 -9.20 -18.46
CA ALA A 474 22.59 -9.36 -19.70
C ALA A 474 22.80 -8.01 -20.43
N ILE A 475 21.74 -7.20 -20.54
CA ILE A 475 21.80 -5.89 -21.20
C ILE A 475 22.63 -4.89 -20.37
N LEU A 476 22.49 -4.91 -19.04
CA LEU A 476 23.29 -4.07 -18.15
C LEU A 476 24.78 -4.38 -18.27
N ASN A 477 25.15 -5.66 -18.35
CA ASN A 477 26.53 -6.09 -18.55
C ASN A 477 27.08 -5.61 -19.90
N ASN A 478 26.28 -5.60 -20.97
CA ASN A 478 26.71 -5.04 -22.25
C ASN A 478 27.04 -3.54 -22.13
N LEU A 479 26.19 -2.77 -21.44
CA LEU A 479 26.42 -1.34 -21.18
C LEU A 479 27.69 -1.11 -20.36
N ILE A 480 27.85 -1.86 -19.27
CA ILE A 480 29.04 -1.83 -18.42
C ILE A 480 30.27 -2.14 -19.28
N ASN A 481 30.25 -3.15 -20.14
CA ASN A 481 31.44 -3.58 -20.88
C ASN A 481 31.85 -2.67 -22.04
N LEU A 482 31.08 -1.61 -22.34
CA LEU A 482 31.48 -0.62 -23.34
C LEU A 482 32.81 0.06 -22.94
N LYS A 483 33.69 0.23 -23.93
CA LYS A 483 35.00 0.88 -23.84
C LYS A 483 35.10 2.03 -24.83
N ARG A 484 35.66 3.16 -24.41
CA ARG A 484 35.72 4.39 -25.23
C ARG A 484 36.51 4.18 -26.52
N GLU A 485 37.56 3.38 -26.46
CA GLU A 485 38.55 3.19 -27.52
C GLU A 485 38.00 2.36 -28.69
N THR A 486 37.09 1.43 -28.40
CA THR A 486 36.47 0.53 -29.38
C THR A 486 35.02 0.90 -29.67
N PHE A 487 34.56 2.05 -29.18
CA PHE A 487 33.16 2.45 -29.27
C PHE A 487 32.82 2.99 -30.65
N ASP A 488 31.89 2.32 -31.34
CA ASP A 488 31.24 2.83 -32.53
C ASP A 488 29.71 2.79 -32.35
N ALA A 489 29.13 3.98 -32.13
CA ALA A 489 27.69 4.14 -31.95
C ALA A 489 26.88 3.68 -33.18
N LYS A 490 27.46 3.68 -34.39
CA LYS A 490 26.72 3.29 -35.61
C LYS A 490 26.41 1.79 -35.61
N ASN A 491 27.33 0.97 -35.12
CA ASN A 491 27.19 -0.49 -35.09
C ASN A 491 26.45 -1.02 -33.84
N LEU A 492 26.26 -0.18 -32.82
CA LEU A 492 25.61 -0.56 -31.57
C LEU A 492 24.08 -0.49 -31.69
N LYS A 493 23.33 -1.51 -31.30
CA LYS A 493 21.87 -1.37 -31.13
C LYS A 493 21.56 -0.78 -29.76
N ILE A 494 20.56 0.09 -29.67
CA ILE A 494 20.25 0.77 -28.40
C ILE A 494 19.72 -0.24 -27.39
N GLU A 495 18.86 -1.15 -27.82
CA GLU A 495 18.26 -2.23 -27.03
C GLU A 495 19.26 -3.23 -26.45
N ASP A 496 20.46 -3.33 -27.03
CA ASP A 496 21.52 -4.22 -26.55
C ASP A 496 22.26 -3.64 -25.33
N VAL A 497 22.14 -2.34 -25.07
CA VAL A 497 22.83 -1.62 -23.98
C VAL A 497 21.90 -0.76 -23.11
N ILE A 498 20.67 -0.51 -23.55
CA ILE A 498 19.65 0.18 -22.78
C ILE A 498 18.42 -0.72 -22.77
N ALA A 499 18.20 -1.37 -21.64
CA ALA A 499 17.15 -2.36 -21.47
C ALA A 499 15.77 -1.77 -21.82
N PRO A 500 15.06 -2.33 -22.81
CA PRO A 500 13.67 -1.98 -23.07
C PRO A 500 12.82 -2.21 -21.81
N GLU A 501 11.80 -1.38 -21.62
CA GLU A 501 10.82 -1.40 -20.53
C GLU A 501 11.37 -1.11 -19.12
N ALA A 502 12.69 -1.20 -18.93
CA ALA A 502 13.35 -0.84 -17.68
C ALA A 502 13.43 0.68 -17.48
N MET A 503 13.06 1.11 -16.28
CA MET A 503 13.12 2.49 -15.83
C MET A 503 14.46 2.83 -15.16
N GLY A 504 15.29 1.85 -14.80
CA GLY A 504 16.58 2.07 -14.12
C GLY A 504 16.44 2.29 -12.61
N GLY A 505 17.42 2.96 -12.01
CA GLY A 505 17.43 3.32 -10.58
C GLY A 505 16.44 4.43 -10.22
N GLN A 506 16.41 4.81 -8.93
CA GLN A 506 15.63 5.97 -8.45
C GLN A 506 16.25 7.28 -8.88
N ASN A 507 15.39 8.26 -9.16
CA ASN A 507 15.81 9.63 -9.43
C ASN A 507 16.15 10.33 -8.11
N SER A 508 17.25 11.08 -8.11
CA SER A 508 17.63 11.94 -6.99
C SER A 508 16.74 13.20 -6.94
N VAL A 509 16.82 13.98 -5.85
CA VAL A 509 16.17 15.30 -5.81
C VAL A 509 16.69 16.20 -6.94
N PHE A 510 17.99 16.15 -7.23
CA PHE A 510 18.57 16.90 -8.33
C PHE A 510 17.94 16.51 -9.66
N ASP A 511 17.75 15.20 -9.90
CA ASP A 511 17.11 14.70 -11.12
C ASP A 511 15.67 15.17 -11.26
N LEU A 512 14.88 15.12 -10.18
CA LEU A 512 13.49 15.58 -10.20
C LEU A 512 13.36 17.10 -10.43
N GLN A 513 14.36 17.87 -10.01
CA GLN A 513 14.44 19.32 -10.24
C GLN A 513 15.01 19.69 -11.62
N ASN A 514 15.70 18.76 -12.29
CA ASN A 514 16.46 19.03 -13.52
C ASN A 514 16.29 17.93 -14.57
N TYR A 515 15.10 17.36 -14.67
CA TYR A 515 14.85 16.12 -15.40
C TYR A 515 14.90 16.35 -16.91
N VAL A 516 15.75 15.60 -17.61
CA VAL A 516 15.94 15.68 -19.06
C VAL A 516 14.83 14.91 -19.77
N VAL A 517 14.05 15.64 -20.57
CA VAL A 517 12.94 15.10 -21.36
C VAL A 517 13.25 14.99 -22.85
N GLY A 518 14.36 15.58 -23.31
CA GLY A 518 14.77 15.56 -24.71
C GLY A 518 15.91 16.53 -25.02
N LEU A 519 16.23 16.65 -26.30
CA LEU A 519 17.17 17.67 -26.79
C LEU A 519 16.55 19.07 -26.73
N SER A 520 17.40 20.07 -26.58
CA SER A 520 16.98 21.45 -26.82
C SER A 520 16.61 21.65 -28.30
N PRO A 521 15.82 22.68 -28.64
CA PRO A 521 15.50 23.00 -30.03
C PRO A 521 16.74 23.27 -30.91
N ASN A 522 17.86 23.68 -30.31
CA ASN A 522 19.11 23.97 -31.01
C ASN A 522 20.05 22.75 -31.09
N GLY A 523 19.63 21.61 -30.54
CA GLY A 523 20.43 20.39 -30.45
C GLY A 523 21.64 20.53 -29.51
N LEU A 524 22.64 19.69 -29.74
CA LEU A 524 23.87 19.66 -28.94
C LEU A 524 24.67 20.98 -29.09
N ALA A 525 24.98 21.62 -27.97
CA ALA A 525 25.76 22.85 -27.88
C ALA A 525 27.06 22.61 -27.09
N LEU A 526 28.13 23.30 -27.48
CA LEU A 526 29.41 23.25 -26.79
C LEU A 526 29.61 24.50 -25.93
N ASN A 527 30.27 24.35 -24.78
CA ASN A 527 30.74 25.46 -23.96
C ASN A 527 32.10 25.97 -24.47
N ALA A 528 32.67 26.96 -23.77
CA ALA A 528 33.97 27.55 -24.13
C ALA A 528 35.12 26.51 -24.15
N ASP A 529 35.04 25.48 -23.31
CA ASP A 529 36.04 24.40 -23.20
C ASP A 529 35.83 23.26 -24.22
N GLN A 530 34.98 23.46 -25.23
CA GLN A 530 34.59 22.43 -26.22
C GLN A 530 33.93 21.18 -25.59
N LYS A 531 33.46 21.26 -24.35
CA LYS A 531 32.62 20.23 -23.71
C LYS A 531 31.14 20.50 -23.99
N LEU A 532 30.31 19.48 -23.84
CA LEU A 532 28.87 19.66 -24.02
C LEU A 532 28.29 20.58 -22.94
N ASP A 533 27.62 21.66 -23.37
CA ASP A 533 26.86 22.55 -22.50
C ASP A 533 25.51 21.88 -22.19
N LEU A 534 25.37 21.32 -20.99
CA LEU A 534 24.20 20.51 -20.63
C LEU A 534 22.89 21.32 -20.58
N ASP A 535 22.96 22.60 -20.23
CA ASP A 535 21.76 23.45 -20.11
C ASP A 535 21.28 23.90 -21.48
N LYS A 536 22.21 24.18 -22.40
CA LYS A 536 21.86 24.52 -23.78
C LYS A 536 21.56 23.30 -24.65
N SER A 537 22.05 22.11 -24.30
CA SER A 537 21.89 20.90 -25.11
C SER A 537 20.60 20.14 -24.84
N PHE A 538 20.04 20.24 -23.63
CA PHE A 538 18.90 19.44 -23.21
C PHE A 538 17.73 20.29 -22.76
N ARG A 539 16.51 19.81 -23.02
CA ARG A 539 15.28 20.35 -22.42
C ARG A 539 15.09 19.69 -21.04
N ARG A 540 14.88 20.53 -20.03
CA ARG A 540 14.71 20.10 -18.63
C ARG A 540 13.36 20.53 -18.06
N ILE A 541 12.87 19.78 -17.07
CA ILE A 541 11.68 20.08 -16.28
C ILE A 541 12.02 19.95 -14.79
N ASP A 542 11.58 20.92 -13.97
CA ASP A 542 11.46 20.77 -12.52
C ASP A 542 10.05 20.22 -12.24
N TYR A 543 9.93 18.93 -11.95
CA TYR A 543 8.61 18.30 -11.78
C TYR A 543 7.89 18.77 -10.53
N LEU A 544 8.63 19.16 -9.48
CA LEU A 544 8.02 19.62 -8.24
C LEU A 544 7.36 20.98 -8.46
N ASP A 545 8.05 21.89 -9.14
CA ASP A 545 7.51 23.18 -9.53
C ASP A 545 6.37 23.04 -10.55
N LEU A 546 6.52 22.16 -11.56
CA LEU A 546 5.47 21.90 -12.56
C LEU A 546 4.17 21.43 -11.89
N LEU A 547 4.25 20.44 -10.98
CA LEU A 547 3.07 19.87 -10.31
C LEU A 547 2.40 20.87 -9.38
N HIS A 548 3.17 21.63 -8.59
CA HIS A 548 2.63 22.64 -7.69
C HIS A 548 1.93 23.80 -8.44
N LYS A 549 2.42 24.16 -9.63
CA LYS A 549 1.86 25.26 -10.44
C LYS A 549 0.57 24.90 -11.17
N GLN A 550 0.12 23.65 -11.12
CA GLN A 550 -1.13 23.26 -11.76
C GLN A 550 -2.31 24.04 -11.17
N LYS A 551 -3.11 24.64 -12.05
CA LYS A 551 -4.29 25.43 -11.70
C LYS A 551 -5.35 25.26 -12.76
N VAL A 552 -6.57 24.93 -12.33
CA VAL A 552 -7.75 24.88 -13.19
C VAL A 552 -8.36 26.28 -13.27
N ARG A 553 -8.63 26.75 -14.50
CA ARG A 553 -9.12 28.11 -14.76
C ARG A 553 -10.61 28.28 -14.45
N SER A 554 -11.40 27.22 -14.68
CA SER A 554 -12.84 27.19 -14.47
C SER A 554 -13.14 26.23 -13.33
N ASN A 555 -13.10 26.72 -12.10
CA ASN A 555 -13.60 25.95 -10.97
C ASN A 555 -15.07 26.31 -10.74
N VAL A 556 -15.94 25.31 -10.86
CA VAL A 556 -17.40 25.48 -10.79
C VAL A 556 -17.95 25.43 -9.36
N GLN A 557 -17.11 25.13 -8.36
CA GLN A 557 -17.47 25.03 -6.94
C GLN A 557 -16.56 25.94 -6.11
N ALA A 558 -17.13 26.86 -5.33
CA ALA A 558 -16.36 27.86 -4.58
C ALA A 558 -15.56 27.24 -3.42
N GLU A 559 -16.07 26.13 -2.89
CA GLU A 559 -15.54 25.36 -1.76
C GLU A 559 -14.33 24.52 -2.14
N VAL A 560 -14.16 24.22 -3.43
CA VAL A 560 -13.03 23.44 -3.94
C VAL A 560 -11.89 24.38 -4.30
N SER A 561 -10.64 24.00 -4.04
CA SER A 561 -9.48 24.78 -4.48
C SER A 561 -9.36 24.78 -6.02
N SER A 562 -8.90 25.88 -6.61
CA SER A 562 -8.51 25.87 -8.04
C SER A 562 -7.21 25.12 -8.33
N ARG A 563 -6.48 24.69 -7.29
CA ARG A 563 -5.25 23.89 -7.41
C ARG A 563 -5.55 22.42 -7.10
N PRO A 564 -5.34 21.49 -8.06
CA PRO A 564 -5.65 20.09 -7.87
C PRO A 564 -4.62 19.34 -7.02
N VAL A 565 -3.37 19.83 -6.98
CA VAL A 565 -2.28 19.25 -6.17
C VAL A 565 -2.16 20.05 -4.88
N ASP A 566 -2.13 19.36 -3.74
CA ASP A 566 -1.89 19.95 -2.43
C ASP A 566 -0.39 20.03 -2.14
N PHE A 567 0.28 18.88 -2.14
CA PHE A 567 1.72 18.77 -2.03
C PHE A 567 2.23 17.50 -2.72
N THR A 568 3.54 17.46 -2.96
CA THR A 568 4.26 16.26 -3.42
C THR A 568 5.23 15.80 -2.34
N ALA A 569 5.23 14.51 -2.03
CA ALA A 569 6.15 13.90 -1.08
C ALA A 569 7.25 13.11 -1.81
N VAL A 570 8.49 13.29 -1.37
CA VAL A 570 9.70 12.70 -1.96
C VAL A 570 10.59 12.16 -0.84
N ARG A 571 11.16 10.96 -1.03
CA ARG A 571 12.15 10.40 -0.11
C ARG A 571 13.51 11.06 -0.33
N ILE A 572 14.19 11.45 0.75
CA ILE A 572 15.58 11.89 0.72
C ILE A 572 16.42 10.90 1.52
N PRO A 573 17.39 10.22 0.89
CA PRO A 573 18.28 9.30 1.59
C PRO A 573 18.97 9.95 2.80
N GLN A 574 19.08 9.21 3.90
CA GLN A 574 19.68 9.70 5.15
C GLN A 574 21.09 10.26 4.94
N ASP A 575 21.93 9.54 4.20
CA ASP A 575 23.33 9.88 3.90
C ASP A 575 23.45 11.18 3.09
N VAL A 576 22.50 11.43 2.20
CA VAL A 576 22.42 12.64 1.38
C VAL A 576 22.05 13.88 2.20
N LEU A 577 21.26 13.71 3.26
CA LEU A 577 20.76 14.82 4.09
C LEU A 577 21.64 15.11 5.31
N ALA A 578 22.47 14.16 5.74
CA ALA A 578 23.22 14.21 6.99
C ALA A 578 24.08 15.47 7.18
N ASP A 579 24.70 15.97 6.11
CA ASP A 579 25.55 17.17 6.14
C ASP A 579 24.76 18.49 6.12
N ALA A 580 23.49 18.44 5.70
CA ALA A 580 22.60 19.60 5.66
C ALA A 580 21.88 19.84 7.00
N LEU A 581 21.92 18.86 7.92
CA LEU A 581 21.28 18.92 9.23
C LEU A 581 22.32 19.11 10.35
N PRO A 582 22.03 19.96 11.35
CA PRO A 582 22.85 20.02 12.55
C PRO A 582 22.72 18.69 13.35
N PRO A 583 23.72 18.33 14.18
CA PRO A 583 23.81 17.02 14.83
C PRO A 583 22.55 16.58 15.59
N GLU A 584 21.88 17.51 16.28
CA GLU A 584 20.66 17.27 17.06
C GLU A 584 19.40 17.01 16.24
N LEU A 585 19.45 17.29 14.92
CA LEU A 585 18.38 17.04 13.96
C LEU A 585 18.68 15.87 13.04
N ARG A 586 19.80 15.16 13.22
CA ARG A 586 20.15 14.05 12.35
C ARG A 586 19.10 12.94 12.43
N SER A 587 18.58 12.58 11.27
CA SER A 587 17.69 11.44 11.06
C SER A 587 18.50 10.15 11.14
N SER A 588 17.97 9.09 11.74
CA SER A 588 18.56 7.74 11.65
C SER A 588 18.06 6.97 10.44
N GLU A 589 16.95 7.40 9.84
CA GLU A 589 16.33 6.82 8.64
C GLU A 589 16.24 7.88 7.53
N ASP A 590 15.76 7.47 6.35
CA ASP A 590 15.50 8.38 5.23
C ASP A 590 14.47 9.45 5.63
N ALA A 591 14.72 10.70 5.23
CA ALA A 591 13.79 11.79 5.47
C ALA A 591 12.71 11.85 4.38
N ILE A 592 11.58 12.48 4.70
CA ILE A 592 10.52 12.73 3.74
C ILE A 592 10.39 14.23 3.52
N TRP A 593 10.57 14.66 2.28
CA TRP A 593 10.38 16.04 1.87
C TRP A 593 8.97 16.24 1.32
N LEU A 594 8.27 17.19 1.93
CA LEU A 594 6.95 17.66 1.49
C LEU A 594 7.12 18.98 0.75
N TYR A 595 6.82 18.98 -0.54
CA TYR A 595 6.87 20.14 -1.41
C TYR A 595 5.46 20.74 -1.60
N GLY A 596 5.18 21.83 -0.88
CA GLY A 596 3.97 22.64 -1.02
C GLY A 596 4.18 23.95 -1.80
N GLY A 597 5.35 24.14 -2.41
CA GLY A 597 5.77 25.38 -3.08
C GLY A 597 7.25 25.67 -2.85
N PHE A 598 7.78 26.74 -3.44
CA PHE A 598 9.19 27.10 -3.27
C PHE A 598 9.50 27.59 -1.83
N ASP A 599 8.56 28.31 -1.23
CA ASP A 599 8.63 28.95 0.08
C ASP A 599 7.96 28.14 1.20
N LYS A 600 7.07 27.20 0.85
CA LYS A 600 6.30 26.37 1.79
C LYS A 600 6.63 24.89 1.62
N GLN A 601 7.64 24.43 2.34
CA GLN A 601 8.10 23.04 2.32
C GLN A 601 8.29 22.53 3.75
N ALA A 602 8.40 21.21 3.90
CA ALA A 602 8.75 20.62 5.18
C ALA A 602 9.57 19.34 5.03
N LEU A 603 10.33 19.00 6.06
CA LEU A 603 10.97 17.71 6.23
C LEU A 603 10.27 16.98 7.38
N ILE A 604 9.93 15.71 7.17
CA ILE A 604 9.68 14.75 8.24
C ILE A 604 10.98 13.99 8.46
N LEU A 605 11.50 14.08 9.69
CA LEU A 605 12.71 13.41 10.13
C LEU A 605 12.32 12.29 11.08
N THR A 606 13.04 11.16 11.01
CA THR A 606 12.80 9.99 11.84
C THR A 606 14.08 9.60 12.55
N ARG A 607 14.00 9.27 13.84
CA ARG A 607 15.11 8.68 14.57
C ARG A 607 14.67 7.46 15.35
N VAL A 608 15.57 6.49 15.50
CA VAL A 608 15.44 5.38 16.44
C VAL A 608 16.01 5.83 17.79
N ASP A 609 15.17 5.78 18.82
CA ASP A 609 15.54 6.12 20.19
C ASP A 609 16.28 4.96 20.88
N ALA A 610 16.84 5.23 22.07
CA ALA A 610 17.70 4.26 22.79
C ALA A 610 16.98 2.97 23.23
N ASP A 611 15.66 3.01 23.35
CA ASP A 611 14.79 1.88 23.66
C ASP A 611 14.32 1.11 22.42
N GLY A 612 14.75 1.53 21.22
CA GLY A 612 14.32 0.97 19.94
C GLY A 612 13.01 1.54 19.40
N GLY A 613 12.38 2.48 20.10
CA GLY A 613 11.21 3.22 19.60
C GLY A 613 11.58 4.16 18.45
N GLN A 614 10.57 4.60 17.69
CA GLN A 614 10.74 5.62 16.66
C GLN A 614 10.14 6.96 17.12
N SER A 615 10.92 8.02 16.94
CA SER A 615 10.50 9.40 17.14
C SER A 615 10.54 10.17 15.82
N TYR A 616 9.60 11.09 15.66
CA TYR A 616 9.45 11.93 14.47
C TYR A 616 9.49 13.39 14.80
N ARG A 617 9.98 14.17 13.83
CA ARG A 617 9.99 15.62 13.88
C ARG A 617 9.57 16.21 12.54
N TYR A 618 8.65 17.18 12.58
CA TYR A 618 8.27 17.97 11.41
C TYR A 618 9.03 19.30 11.42
N MET A 619 9.74 19.61 10.34
CA MET A 619 10.57 20.81 10.23
C MET A 619 10.18 21.66 9.01
N PRO A 620 9.61 22.86 9.20
CA PRO A 620 9.36 23.81 8.13
C PRO A 620 10.67 24.27 7.48
N ILE A 621 10.71 24.22 6.16
CA ILE A 621 11.86 24.63 5.35
C ILE A 621 11.39 25.35 4.07
N SER A 622 12.34 25.92 3.34
CA SER A 622 12.11 26.48 2.00
C SER A 622 13.31 26.24 1.10
N ALA A 623 13.09 26.36 -0.20
CA ALA A 623 14.13 26.38 -1.21
C ALA A 623 15.09 25.17 -1.16
N LEU A 624 14.58 23.97 -0.83
CA LEU A 624 15.40 22.77 -0.87
C LEU A 624 15.89 22.51 -2.29
N ARG A 625 17.21 22.41 -2.44
CA ARG A 625 17.90 22.07 -3.69
C ARG A 625 18.93 20.99 -3.41
N GLN A 626 19.08 20.07 -4.35
CA GLN A 626 20.23 19.18 -4.42
C GLN A 626 21.05 19.59 -5.64
N ASP A 627 22.38 19.64 -5.52
CA ASP A 627 23.25 19.88 -6.67
C ASP A 627 23.65 18.59 -7.40
N ALA A 628 24.37 18.71 -8.53
CA ALA A 628 24.82 17.55 -9.31
C ALA A 628 25.84 16.66 -8.56
N GLY A 629 26.47 17.17 -7.50
CA GLY A 629 27.36 16.44 -6.61
C GLY A 629 26.64 15.72 -5.48
N GLY A 630 25.32 15.90 -5.37
CA GLY A 630 24.47 15.27 -4.37
C GLY A 630 24.28 16.11 -3.10
N LYS A 631 24.91 17.28 -2.98
CA LYS A 631 24.81 18.12 -1.78
C LYS A 631 23.43 18.76 -1.69
N VAL A 632 22.76 18.55 -0.56
CA VAL A 632 21.46 19.17 -0.26
C VAL A 632 21.66 20.48 0.50
N THR A 633 20.87 21.49 0.13
CA THR A 633 20.80 22.78 0.82
C THR A 633 19.35 23.23 0.94
N PHE A 634 18.98 23.88 2.04
CA PHE A 634 17.66 24.47 2.26
C PHE A 634 17.76 25.57 3.32
N THR A 635 16.70 26.36 3.49
CA THR A 635 16.59 27.33 4.59
C THR A 635 15.54 26.85 5.58
N LYS A 636 15.90 26.72 6.87
CA LYS A 636 14.93 26.45 7.93
C LYS A 636 13.99 27.65 8.10
N GLN A 637 12.70 27.40 8.19
CA GLN A 637 11.67 28.42 8.32
C GLN A 637 11.11 28.46 9.75
N LYS A 638 10.55 29.62 10.11
CA LYS A 638 9.67 29.73 11.28
C LYS A 638 8.30 29.15 10.93
N TRP A 639 7.57 28.73 11.94
CA TRP A 639 6.19 28.29 11.78
C TRP A 639 5.28 29.43 11.31
N ALA A 640 4.40 29.09 10.37
CA ALA A 640 3.41 29.98 9.77
C ALA A 640 2.39 29.13 9.00
N ASP A 641 1.27 29.73 8.62
CA ASP A 641 0.24 29.05 7.84
C ASP A 641 0.75 28.62 6.45
N GLY A 642 0.11 27.59 5.90
CA GLY A 642 0.28 27.15 4.51
C GLY A 642 1.44 26.19 4.28
N PHE A 643 2.12 25.70 5.32
CA PHE A 643 3.00 24.55 5.17
C PHE A 643 2.18 23.27 4.91
N PRO A 644 2.74 22.27 4.20
CA PRO A 644 2.07 20.98 4.01
C PRO A 644 1.52 20.38 5.31
N LEU A 645 0.38 19.69 5.27
CA LEU A 645 -0.33 19.14 6.44
C LEU A 645 -1.00 20.15 7.39
N LYS A 646 -0.75 21.46 7.24
CA LYS A 646 -1.55 22.53 7.86
C LYS A 646 -1.68 22.47 9.40
N TYR A 647 -0.77 21.77 10.09
CA TYR A 647 -0.90 21.54 11.53
C TYR A 647 -0.87 22.82 12.36
N PHE A 648 -0.11 23.83 11.93
CA PHE A 648 0.08 25.04 12.72
C PHE A 648 -1.19 25.90 12.76
N GLU A 649 -1.86 26.02 11.61
CA GLU A 649 -3.12 26.74 11.45
C GLU A 649 -4.36 25.93 11.89
N ASP A 650 -4.24 24.61 12.05
CA ASP A 650 -5.37 23.77 12.44
C ASP A 650 -5.80 24.01 13.89
N LYS A 651 -7.06 24.36 14.12
CA LYS A 651 -7.61 24.63 15.46
C LYS A 651 -7.70 23.37 16.34
N ASP A 652 -7.78 22.18 15.73
CA ASP A 652 -7.99 20.91 16.42
C ASP A 652 -6.67 20.20 16.79
N LEU A 653 -5.51 20.84 16.56
CA LEU A 653 -4.21 20.37 17.06
C LEU A 653 -4.20 20.43 18.59
N SER A 654 -4.15 19.25 19.23
CA SER A 654 -4.34 19.08 20.67
C SER A 654 -3.03 19.15 21.46
N VAL A 655 -2.40 20.33 21.50
CA VAL A 655 -1.14 20.58 22.23
C VAL A 655 -1.21 21.91 22.98
N ALA A 656 -0.50 22.03 24.09
CA ALA A 656 -0.53 23.25 24.92
C ALA A 656 0.20 24.43 24.26
N ASP A 657 1.47 24.24 23.92
CA ASP A 657 2.28 25.19 23.16
C ASP A 657 2.57 24.58 21.78
N ARG A 658 1.92 25.12 20.75
CA ARG A 658 2.02 24.60 19.39
C ARG A 658 3.44 24.66 18.87
N GLU A 659 4.09 25.82 18.97
CA GLU A 659 5.42 26.03 18.39
C GLU A 659 6.49 25.23 19.14
N ALA A 660 6.44 25.19 20.48
CA ALA A 660 7.38 24.39 21.24
C ALA A 660 7.21 22.89 20.95
N TRP A 661 5.96 22.40 20.94
CA TRP A 661 5.69 20.98 20.74
C TRP A 661 6.10 20.50 19.34
N VAL A 662 5.65 21.16 18.26
CA VAL A 662 6.01 20.71 16.89
C VAL A 662 7.51 20.81 16.57
N ASN A 663 8.26 21.58 17.35
CA ASN A 663 9.71 21.70 17.25
C ASN A 663 10.48 20.61 18.03
N ASP A 664 9.82 19.71 18.74
CA ASP A 664 10.47 18.62 19.46
C ASP A 664 10.31 17.27 18.74
N TRP A 665 11.03 16.27 19.22
CA TRP A 665 10.89 14.88 18.81
C TRP A 665 9.78 14.21 19.62
N HIS A 666 8.87 13.54 18.94
CA HIS A 666 7.75 12.82 19.59
C HIS A 666 7.59 11.42 19.02
N GLY A 667 7.18 10.49 19.88
CA GLY A 667 6.84 9.14 19.47
C GLY A 667 5.54 9.08 18.65
N GLU A 668 5.28 7.92 18.04
CA GLU A 668 4.08 7.68 17.23
C GLU A 668 2.78 8.00 17.96
N VAL A 669 2.66 7.54 19.22
CA VAL A 669 1.45 7.70 20.04
C VAL A 669 1.22 9.17 20.39
N GLU A 670 2.28 9.93 20.64
CA GLU A 670 2.21 11.35 20.94
C GLU A 670 1.74 12.13 19.71
N TRP A 671 2.32 11.84 18.53
CA TRP A 671 1.85 12.40 17.27
C TRP A 671 0.38 12.09 17.02
N LEU A 672 -0.03 10.82 17.10
CA LEU A 672 -1.41 10.43 16.85
C LEU A 672 -2.38 11.12 17.82
N ARG A 673 -2.06 11.19 19.12
CA ARG A 673 -2.89 11.93 20.10
C ARG A 673 -3.00 13.41 19.76
N ALA A 674 -1.91 14.05 19.38
CA ALA A 674 -1.89 15.47 19.05
C ALA A 674 -2.70 15.79 17.78
N THR A 675 -2.62 14.95 16.74
CA THR A 675 -3.11 15.29 15.40
C THR A 675 -4.40 14.62 14.97
N HIS A 676 -4.89 13.56 15.64
CA HIS A 676 -6.00 12.74 15.12
C HIS A 676 -7.30 13.51 14.76
N LYS A 677 -7.55 14.66 15.39
CA LYS A 677 -8.74 15.51 15.12
C LYS A 677 -8.53 16.59 14.05
N THR A 678 -7.27 16.88 13.69
CA THR A 678 -6.90 17.87 12.65
C THR A 678 -7.35 17.41 11.26
N ILE A 679 -7.24 18.30 10.26
CA ILE A 679 -7.51 18.02 8.84
C ILE A 679 -6.71 16.81 8.37
N TYR A 680 -5.45 16.66 8.80
CA TYR A 680 -4.61 15.50 8.48
C TYR A 680 -4.36 14.68 9.75
N SER A 681 -5.18 13.66 10.01
CA SER A 681 -5.23 13.00 11.31
C SER A 681 -3.89 12.43 11.79
N ASN A 682 -3.15 11.78 10.91
CA ASN A 682 -2.00 10.96 11.27
C ASN A 682 -0.93 10.97 10.17
N ALA A 683 -0.86 12.05 9.38
CA ALA A 683 -0.02 12.09 8.19
C ALA A 683 1.48 11.97 8.48
N ILE A 684 1.98 12.34 9.68
CA ILE A 684 3.40 12.17 10.02
C ILE A 684 3.79 10.68 10.02
N ILE A 685 3.10 9.90 10.86
CA ILE A 685 3.30 8.45 10.93
C ILE A 685 2.87 7.76 9.63
N GLY A 686 1.81 8.24 8.97
CA GLY A 686 1.31 7.64 7.74
C GLY A 686 2.19 7.86 6.51
N LEU A 687 2.79 9.04 6.36
CA LEU A 687 3.76 9.29 5.30
C LEU A 687 5.04 8.48 5.52
N ASN A 688 5.50 8.35 6.77
CA ASN A 688 6.59 7.43 7.08
C ASN A 688 6.21 5.99 6.72
N GLU A 689 5.04 5.53 7.16
CA GLU A 689 4.54 4.19 6.85
C GLU A 689 4.49 3.93 5.32
N GLN A 690 4.03 4.92 4.54
CA GLN A 690 3.87 4.85 3.10
C GLN A 690 5.19 4.94 2.32
N ILE A 691 6.12 5.81 2.71
CA ILE A 691 7.33 6.12 1.92
C ILE A 691 8.54 5.33 2.40
N ASP A 692 8.69 5.15 3.71
CA ASP A 692 9.85 4.53 4.33
C ASP A 692 9.89 3.01 4.18
N ARG A 693 11.04 2.40 4.47
CA ARG A 693 11.22 0.95 4.42
C ARG A 693 10.98 0.35 5.79
N HIS A 694 10.01 -0.53 5.88
CA HIS A 694 9.87 -1.40 7.05
C HIS A 694 10.68 -2.67 6.85
N MET A 695 11.46 -3.04 7.87
CA MET A 695 12.18 -4.31 7.89
C MET A 695 11.21 -5.47 7.72
N LEU A 696 11.64 -6.53 7.03
CA LEU A 696 10.81 -7.70 6.89
C LEU A 696 10.84 -8.48 8.21
N PRO A 697 9.70 -9.00 8.68
CA PRO A 697 9.68 -9.81 9.88
C PRO A 697 10.67 -10.99 9.79
N GLY A 698 11.48 -11.17 10.84
CA GLY A 698 12.45 -12.27 10.94
C GLY A 698 13.81 -12.05 10.26
N ASP A 699 14.11 -10.84 9.78
CA ASP A 699 15.44 -10.46 9.25
C ASP A 699 16.58 -10.61 10.28
N ASP A 700 16.27 -10.68 11.57
CA ASP A 700 17.17 -10.83 12.71
C ASP A 700 17.60 -12.28 13.01
N ARG A 701 17.11 -13.27 12.24
CA ARG A 701 17.42 -14.70 12.49
C ARG A 701 18.88 -15.03 12.17
N ALA A 702 19.67 -15.30 13.23
CA ALA A 702 21.11 -15.57 13.15
C ALA A 702 21.54 -16.87 12.41
N ALA A 703 20.60 -17.77 12.06
CA ALA A 703 20.91 -19.11 11.55
C ALA A 703 20.16 -19.46 10.24
N ILE A 704 20.31 -18.64 9.20
CA ILE A 704 19.74 -18.91 7.86
C ILE A 704 20.80 -19.39 6.87
N SER A 705 20.40 -20.23 5.90
CA SER A 705 21.31 -20.71 4.86
C SER A 705 21.75 -19.58 3.91
N ASN A 706 22.86 -19.76 3.17
CA ASN A 706 23.30 -18.75 2.20
C ASN A 706 22.25 -18.49 1.10
N ASP A 707 21.61 -19.56 0.60
CA ASP A 707 20.54 -19.43 -0.41
C ASP A 707 19.33 -18.67 0.15
N GLU A 708 18.95 -18.95 1.41
CA GLU A 708 17.85 -18.23 2.07
C GLU A 708 18.18 -16.74 2.24
N ARG A 709 19.41 -16.41 2.64
CA ARG A 709 19.87 -15.02 2.72
C ARG A 709 19.82 -14.31 1.36
N LEU A 710 20.27 -14.96 0.29
CA LEU A 710 20.21 -14.41 -1.07
C LEU A 710 18.76 -14.24 -1.53
N MET A 711 17.88 -15.19 -1.22
CA MET A 711 16.45 -15.09 -1.50
C MET A 711 15.80 -13.92 -0.77
N ARG A 712 16.09 -13.72 0.51
CA ARG A 712 15.61 -12.56 1.27
C ARG A 712 16.12 -11.24 0.67
N ARG A 713 17.41 -11.17 0.33
CA ARG A 713 17.99 -10.01 -0.36
C ARG A 713 17.27 -9.71 -1.69
N PHE A 714 16.92 -10.75 -2.44
CA PHE A 714 16.13 -10.59 -3.67
C PHE A 714 14.72 -10.07 -3.40
N ARG A 715 14.00 -10.59 -2.39
CA ARG A 715 12.66 -10.09 -2.04
C ARG A 715 12.67 -8.63 -1.60
N HIS A 716 13.65 -8.29 -0.76
CA HIS A 716 13.97 -6.92 -0.39
C HIS A 716 14.18 -6.03 -1.62
N ARG A 717 14.97 -6.49 -2.61
CA ARG A 717 15.17 -5.78 -3.87
C ARG A 717 13.86 -5.60 -4.65
N GLN A 718 13.03 -6.64 -4.76
CA GLN A 718 11.75 -6.54 -5.46
C GLN A 718 10.81 -5.50 -4.83
N ARG A 719 10.86 -5.30 -3.51
CA ARG A 719 10.12 -4.22 -2.83
C ARG A 719 10.79 -2.87 -3.01
N ASP A 720 12.12 -2.81 -3.01
CA ASP A 720 12.84 -1.57 -3.31
C ASP A 720 12.58 -1.07 -4.73
N MET A 721 12.37 -1.98 -5.68
CA MET A 721 12.07 -1.64 -7.07
C MET A 721 10.64 -1.11 -7.27
N THR A 722 9.70 -1.36 -6.35
CA THR A 722 8.34 -0.79 -6.38
C THR A 722 8.22 0.57 -5.71
N ARG A 723 9.27 1.08 -5.08
CA ARG A 723 9.25 2.44 -4.51
C ARG A 723 9.11 3.47 -5.62
N VAL A 724 8.33 4.51 -5.33
CA VAL A 724 8.04 5.64 -6.23
C VAL A 724 9.14 6.70 -6.14
N ASP A 725 9.25 7.53 -7.19
CA ASP A 725 10.09 8.73 -7.13
C ASP A 725 9.32 9.90 -6.50
N MET A 726 8.00 9.97 -6.73
CA MET A 726 7.12 11.00 -6.16
C MET A 726 5.77 10.40 -5.76
N LEU A 727 5.28 10.77 -4.57
CA LEU A 727 3.88 10.58 -4.16
C LEU A 727 3.18 11.95 -4.23
N ILE A 728 2.23 12.11 -5.14
CA ILE A 728 1.48 13.35 -5.32
C ILE A 728 0.17 13.23 -4.55
N LEU A 729 -0.16 14.21 -3.70
CA LEU A 729 -1.40 14.24 -2.94
C LEU A 729 -2.33 15.30 -3.53
N ALA A 730 -3.59 14.91 -3.71
CA ALA A 730 -4.62 15.79 -4.21
C ALA A 730 -5.06 16.78 -3.12
N ALA A 731 -5.46 17.99 -3.54
CA ALA A 731 -6.17 18.91 -2.66
C ALA A 731 -7.55 18.34 -2.29
N ASN A 732 -8.14 18.87 -1.21
CA ASN A 732 -9.44 18.42 -0.74
C ASN A 732 -10.48 18.42 -1.88
N HIS A 733 -11.22 17.32 -2.04
CA HIS A 733 -12.17 17.04 -3.13
C HIS A 733 -11.60 16.98 -4.55
N TRP A 734 -10.27 16.97 -4.72
CA TRP A 734 -9.64 16.59 -5.98
C TRP A 734 -9.27 15.11 -6.01
N ASN A 735 -9.25 14.54 -7.20
CA ASN A 735 -8.73 13.21 -7.45
C ASN A 735 -7.94 13.16 -8.76
N PHE A 736 -7.10 12.13 -8.92
CA PHE A 736 -6.34 11.88 -10.15
C PHE A 736 -6.84 10.66 -10.92
N ASN A 737 -8.02 10.13 -10.56
CA ASN A 737 -8.59 8.99 -11.24
C ASN A 737 -9.01 9.39 -12.67
N VAL A 738 -8.59 8.60 -13.66
CA VAL A 738 -8.82 8.82 -15.09
C VAL A 738 -9.70 7.75 -15.73
N THR A 739 -10.21 6.81 -14.93
CA THR A 739 -10.97 5.62 -15.38
C THR A 739 -12.45 5.64 -14.95
N GLY A 740 -12.88 6.60 -14.13
CA GLY A 740 -14.28 6.77 -13.74
C GLY A 740 -14.53 8.14 -13.12
N PHE A 741 -15.74 8.69 -13.32
CA PHE A 741 -16.18 9.87 -12.57
C PHE A 741 -16.65 9.38 -11.20
N ASN A 742 -15.93 9.75 -10.13
CA ASN A 742 -16.29 9.44 -8.74
C ASN A 742 -16.84 10.71 -8.08
N PRO A 743 -18.11 11.08 -8.34
CA PRO A 743 -18.69 12.33 -7.84
C PRO A 743 -19.00 12.28 -6.34
N GLY A 744 -19.21 11.09 -5.80
CA GLY A 744 -19.69 10.88 -4.44
C GLY A 744 -18.66 11.20 -3.36
N GLY A 745 -17.40 10.87 -3.61
CA GLY A 745 -16.30 11.14 -2.71
C GLY A 745 -15.12 10.26 -3.06
N ASN A 746 -14.03 10.44 -2.33
CA ASN A 746 -12.77 9.76 -2.61
C ASN A 746 -12.08 9.31 -1.32
N HIS A 747 -11.02 8.53 -1.52
CA HIS A 747 -10.06 8.17 -0.48
C HIS A 747 -8.68 8.04 -1.15
N GLY A 748 -7.65 7.76 -0.35
CA GLY A 748 -6.26 7.71 -0.79
C GLY A 748 -5.44 8.92 -0.35
N SER A 749 -5.89 9.66 0.66
CA SER A 749 -5.15 10.75 1.28
C SER A 749 -4.88 10.47 2.76
N TYR A 750 -4.34 11.47 3.45
CA TYR A 750 -4.22 11.49 4.91
C TYR A 750 -5.23 12.43 5.57
N PHE A 751 -6.27 12.86 4.83
CA PHE A 751 -7.35 13.64 5.43
C PHE A 751 -8.03 12.79 6.51
N ARG A 752 -8.36 13.40 7.65
CA ARG A 752 -9.07 12.75 8.75
C ARG A 752 -10.34 12.05 8.27
N VAL A 753 -11.08 12.66 7.34
CA VAL A 753 -12.29 12.06 6.78
C VAL A 753 -12.01 10.81 5.96
N SER A 754 -10.85 10.75 5.28
CA SER A 754 -10.42 9.60 4.48
C SER A 754 -9.77 8.49 5.32
N THR A 755 -9.17 8.82 6.45
CA THR A 755 -8.47 7.85 7.32
C THR A 755 -9.32 7.35 8.47
N ASN A 756 -10.29 8.14 8.98
CA ASN A 756 -11.13 7.74 10.10
C ASN A 756 -12.13 6.65 9.66
N SER A 757 -11.84 5.42 10.06
CA SER A 757 -12.61 4.23 9.73
C SER A 757 -13.35 3.71 10.95
N THR A 758 -14.19 2.69 10.73
CA THR A 758 -15.01 2.09 11.79
C THR A 758 -14.33 0.89 12.43
N LEU A 759 -14.29 0.84 13.77
CA LEU A 759 -13.96 -0.38 14.51
C LEU A 759 -14.89 -0.56 15.72
N MET A 760 -15.57 -1.70 15.77
CA MET A 760 -16.54 -2.04 16.81
C MET A 760 -16.46 -3.51 17.21
N PHE A 761 -16.72 -3.79 18.49
CA PHE A 761 -16.65 -5.12 19.08
C PHE A 761 -17.95 -5.41 19.83
N ALA A 762 -18.46 -6.63 19.70
CA ALA A 762 -19.53 -7.16 20.52
C ALA A 762 -19.24 -8.64 20.82
N GLY A 763 -19.81 -9.18 21.89
CA GLY A 763 -19.58 -10.58 22.21
C GLY A 763 -20.56 -11.17 23.20
N GLY A 764 -20.56 -12.49 23.26
CA GLY A 764 -21.34 -13.27 24.22
C GLY A 764 -20.92 -13.01 25.68
N SER A 765 -21.71 -13.54 26.61
CA SER A 765 -21.58 -13.27 28.05
C SER A 765 -20.22 -13.62 28.64
N LYS A 766 -19.47 -14.57 28.05
CA LYS A 766 -18.15 -15.02 28.52
C LYS A 766 -16.99 -14.33 27.81
N THR A 767 -17.24 -13.55 26.76
CA THR A 767 -16.17 -12.89 25.99
C THR A 767 -15.44 -11.82 26.78
N GLY A 768 -16.08 -11.19 27.78
CA GLY A 768 -15.47 -10.10 28.53
C GLY A 768 -15.41 -8.76 27.78
N ILE A 769 -15.94 -8.69 26.55
CA ILE A 769 -16.04 -7.43 25.79
C ILE A 769 -16.98 -6.47 26.54
N PRO A 770 -16.54 -5.24 26.87
CA PRO A 770 -17.38 -4.28 27.58
C PRO A 770 -18.62 -3.87 26.77
N ARG A 771 -19.72 -3.61 27.48
CA ARG A 771 -21.00 -3.17 26.91
C ARG A 771 -21.18 -1.67 27.07
N GLY A 772 -21.64 -0.99 26.02
CA GLY A 772 -21.90 0.44 26.00
C GLY A 772 -20.64 1.31 26.08
N LEU A 773 -19.46 0.75 25.82
CA LEU A 773 -18.19 1.46 25.97
C LEU A 773 -17.85 2.26 24.71
N LEU A 774 -17.63 3.56 24.89
CA LEU A 774 -17.02 4.43 23.90
C LEU A 774 -15.53 4.61 24.24
N ILE A 775 -14.65 4.24 23.32
CA ILE A 775 -13.21 4.45 23.43
C ILE A 775 -12.86 5.70 22.61
N GLU A 776 -12.33 6.70 23.30
CA GLU A 776 -11.91 7.99 22.71
C GLU A 776 -10.41 8.03 22.40
N GLU A 777 -9.61 7.16 23.01
CA GLU A 777 -8.19 7.02 22.69
C GLU A 777 -8.00 6.66 21.20
N PRO A 778 -7.11 7.36 20.47
CA PRO A 778 -7.01 7.19 19.03
C PRO A 778 -6.16 5.98 18.61
N TYR A 779 -6.73 4.96 18.01
CA TYR A 779 -6.00 3.77 17.52
C TYR A 779 -5.85 3.77 15.99
N ASP A 780 -5.00 2.90 15.47
CA ASP A 780 -4.81 2.73 14.03
C ASP A 780 -4.93 1.26 13.58
N ASN A 781 -4.93 1.01 12.27
CA ASN A 781 -5.13 -0.33 11.70
C ASN A 781 -4.18 -1.41 12.26
N LEU A 782 -2.96 -1.06 12.69
CA LEU A 782 -2.04 -2.04 13.29
C LEU A 782 -2.55 -2.56 14.64
N SER A 783 -3.46 -1.85 15.27
CA SER A 783 -4.05 -2.19 16.57
C SER A 783 -5.11 -3.30 16.48
N PHE A 784 -5.67 -3.55 15.30
CA PHE A 784 -6.81 -4.45 15.10
C PHE A 784 -6.45 -5.93 15.36
N MET A 785 -5.54 -6.48 14.57
CA MET A 785 -5.17 -7.89 14.63
C MET A 785 -4.59 -8.33 15.98
N PRO A 786 -3.61 -7.64 16.59
CA PRO A 786 -3.12 -8.02 17.91
C PRO A 786 -4.22 -7.97 18.97
N THR A 787 -5.17 -7.02 18.87
CA THR A 787 -6.33 -6.98 19.79
C THR A 787 -7.21 -8.22 19.63
N VAL A 788 -7.57 -8.59 18.39
CA VAL A 788 -8.40 -9.81 18.13
C VAL A 788 -7.69 -11.07 18.63
N LEU A 789 -6.40 -11.23 18.35
CA LEU A 789 -5.64 -12.39 18.80
C LEU A 789 -5.47 -12.42 20.33
N ARG A 790 -5.37 -11.25 20.98
CA ARG A 790 -5.28 -11.14 22.44
C ARG A 790 -6.56 -11.57 23.13
N LEU A 791 -7.71 -11.23 22.54
CA LEU A 791 -9.02 -11.70 22.99
C LEU A 791 -9.11 -13.22 23.00
N MET A 792 -8.43 -13.90 22.06
CA MET A 792 -8.40 -15.35 21.95
C MET A 792 -7.26 -16.02 22.73
N GLY A 793 -6.42 -15.24 23.43
CA GLY A 793 -5.24 -15.75 24.15
C GLY A 793 -4.12 -16.25 23.23
N LYS A 794 -4.07 -15.78 21.98
CA LYS A 794 -3.04 -16.16 20.98
C LYS A 794 -1.83 -15.23 20.94
N VAL A 795 -1.88 -14.11 21.66
CA VAL A 795 -0.75 -13.19 21.90
C VAL A 795 -0.75 -12.75 23.36
N ASP A 796 0.42 -12.33 23.86
CA ASP A 796 0.56 -11.75 25.21
C ASP A 796 0.27 -10.23 25.24
N ASP A 797 0.44 -9.60 26.41
CA ASP A 797 0.19 -8.16 26.63
C ASP A 797 1.22 -7.25 25.95
N GLN A 798 2.29 -7.81 25.37
CA GLN A 798 3.28 -7.10 24.55
C GLN A 798 3.09 -7.38 23.06
N GLY A 799 2.00 -8.05 22.65
CA GLY A 799 1.75 -8.40 21.25
C GLY A 799 2.70 -9.48 20.72
N ARG A 800 3.32 -10.29 21.58
CA ARG A 800 4.16 -11.41 21.15
C ARG A 800 3.28 -12.64 20.89
N PRO A 801 3.43 -13.31 19.73
CA PRO A 801 2.67 -14.51 19.40
C PRO A 801 3.02 -15.70 20.31
N THR A 802 2.03 -16.56 20.59
CA THR A 802 2.26 -17.86 21.24
C THR A 802 3.17 -18.77 20.39
N PRO A 803 3.77 -19.83 20.97
CA PRO A 803 4.57 -20.78 20.20
C PRO A 803 3.84 -21.37 18.98
N GLU A 804 2.54 -21.68 19.12
CA GLU A 804 1.70 -22.15 18.01
C GLU A 804 1.66 -21.14 16.85
N LEU A 805 1.51 -19.85 17.15
CA LEU A 805 1.52 -18.80 16.13
C LEU A 805 2.92 -18.57 15.56
N GLN A 806 3.97 -18.66 16.36
CA GLN A 806 5.36 -18.56 15.87
C GLN A 806 5.69 -19.67 14.86
N GLU A 807 5.24 -20.90 15.10
CA GLU A 807 5.38 -22.02 14.17
C GLU A 807 4.65 -21.78 12.84
N ARG A 808 3.54 -21.04 12.88
CA ARG A 808 2.77 -20.60 11.70
C ARG A 808 3.36 -19.36 11.02
N GLY A 809 4.50 -18.85 11.48
CA GLY A 809 5.20 -17.71 10.88
C GLY A 809 4.78 -16.34 11.40
N PHE A 810 3.99 -16.25 12.48
CA PHE A 810 3.66 -14.94 13.07
C PHE A 810 4.85 -14.38 13.85
N HIS A 811 5.00 -13.06 13.78
CA HIS A 811 6.04 -12.29 14.45
C HIS A 811 5.42 -11.33 15.47
N PRO A 812 6.21 -10.73 16.38
CA PRO A 812 5.73 -9.66 17.25
C PRO A 812 5.00 -8.58 16.45
N PHE A 813 3.84 -8.14 16.96
CA PHE A 813 3.05 -7.12 16.30
C PHE A 813 3.55 -5.72 16.69
N PRO A 814 3.81 -4.81 15.72
CA PRO A 814 4.20 -3.44 16.02
C PRO A 814 3.05 -2.60 16.59
N GLY A 815 1.81 -2.96 16.27
CA GLY A 815 0.62 -2.22 16.71
C GLY A 815 0.29 -2.39 18.18
N ARG A 816 -0.15 -1.30 18.80
CA ARG A 816 -0.62 -1.31 20.19
C ARG A 816 -1.99 -1.97 20.30
N MET A 817 -2.19 -2.80 21.33
CA MET A 817 -3.52 -3.36 21.60
C MET A 817 -4.48 -2.33 22.20
N ILE A 818 -5.76 -2.50 21.92
CA ILE A 818 -6.83 -1.69 22.50
C ILE A 818 -7.10 -2.21 23.91
N THR A 819 -6.43 -1.61 24.90
CA THR A 819 -6.38 -2.13 26.26
C THR A 819 -7.72 -2.06 26.98
N GLU A 820 -8.56 -1.12 26.61
CA GLU A 820 -9.89 -0.88 27.13
C GLU A 820 -10.85 -2.02 26.78
N ILE A 821 -10.52 -2.77 25.72
CA ILE A 821 -11.26 -3.97 25.31
C ILE A 821 -10.67 -5.21 25.97
N THR A 822 -9.33 -5.32 26.04
CA THR A 822 -8.65 -6.55 26.47
C THR A 822 -8.46 -6.69 27.98
N LYS A 823 -8.46 -5.58 28.73
CA LYS A 823 -8.35 -5.62 30.20
C LYS A 823 -9.71 -5.98 30.81
N THR A 824 -9.78 -7.13 31.47
CA THR A 824 -10.87 -7.46 32.39
C THR A 824 -10.84 -6.50 33.58
N LYS A 825 -11.99 -5.90 33.90
CA LYS A 825 -12.21 -5.25 35.21
C LYS A 825 -12.40 -6.31 36.29
#